data_AF-A0A835JVL2-F1
#
_entry.id   AF-A0A835JVL2-F1
#
_cell.length_a   1.000
_cell.length_b   1.000
_cell.length_c   1.000
_cell.angle_alpha   90.00
_cell.angle_beta   90.00
_cell.angle_gamma   90.00
#
_symmetry.space_group_name_H-M   'P 1'
#
loop_
_entity.id
_entity.type
_entity.pdbx_description
1 polymer ?
#
loop_
_entity_poly.entity_id
_entity_poly.type
_entity_poly.pdbx_seq_one_letter_code
_entity_poly.pdbx_strand_id
1 'polypeptide(L)'
;MVSTSPSKEDRSTGKWTEGDPARRAKWWYSTFHAVTAMIGAGVLSLPYAMAYLGWGPGIMVLALSWCMTLNTMWQMIQLHECVPGTRFDRYIDLGRHAFGPKLGPWIVLPQQLIVQVGCDIVYMVTGGKCLKKFMEMTCASCTPIRQSYWILIFGGIHFFLSQLPNFNSVAGVSLAAAVMSLSYSTIAWVGSLAHGQIDNVSYAYKSTSSADYMFRVFNALGEISFAFAGHAVVLEIQATIPSTPEKPSKIPMWKGALGAYFINAICYFPVALIGYWAFGQDVEDNVLTDLKRPAWLIASANLMVVVHVIGSYQVYAMPVFDMVERLVMKRFNFPPGIALRLVTRSAYVAFTLFAGVTFPFFGDLLGFFGGFGFAPTSYFLPCVMWLIIKKPKRFSTKWFINWSPIISGASQGSGEYFSRVGIGKPPIQAYLILDTGSDVNWVQCAPCADCYQQSDPIFEPASSASFSPLSCNTRQCRSLDVSECRNDTCLYEVSYGDGSYTVGDFVTETITLGSASVNNVAIGCGHNNEGLFVGAAGLLGLGGGSLSFPSQIDATSFSYCLVDRDSDSASTLEFNSTLPPNAVAAPLLRNHHLDTFYYVGLTGLSVGGELVSVPESAFQIDESGNGGVIVDSGTAITRLQTDVYNSLRDAFVKRTTDLPSTDGIALFDTCYDLSSRGNVEVPTVSFHFPDGKVLPLPAKNYLVPLDSEGTFCFAFAPTASSLSIIGNVQQQGTRVGYDLVNSLVGFVPDKC
;
A
#
# COMPACT_ATOMS: atom_id res chain seq x y z
N MET A 1 -7.96 -47.35 46.20
CA MET A 1 -7.53 -46.04 45.68
C MET A 1 -7.57 -46.13 44.16
N VAL A 2 -8.50 -45.38 43.56
CA VAL A 2 -8.92 -45.53 42.17
C VAL A 2 -7.93 -44.83 41.25
N SER A 3 -7.45 -45.59 40.25
CA SER A 3 -6.67 -45.11 39.12
C SER A 3 -7.59 -44.39 38.13
N THR A 4 -7.47 -43.06 38.04
CA THR A 4 -8.12 -42.26 36.98
C THR A 4 -7.13 -41.99 35.86
N SER A 5 -7.39 -42.62 34.71
CA SER A 5 -6.83 -42.26 33.40
C SER A 5 -7.16 -40.80 33.03
N PRO A 6 -6.26 -40.03 32.40
CA PRO A 6 -6.62 -38.71 31.90
C PRO A 6 -7.54 -38.81 30.68
N SER A 7 -8.44 -37.82 30.58
CA SER A 7 -9.54 -37.71 29.63
C SER A 7 -9.10 -37.48 28.17
N LYS A 8 -9.96 -37.90 27.23
CA LYS A 8 -9.81 -37.88 25.76
C LYS A 8 -9.81 -36.48 25.11
N GLU A 9 -9.67 -35.39 25.87
CA GLU A 9 -9.83 -34.03 25.35
C GLU A 9 -8.51 -33.38 24.86
N ASP A 10 -7.37 -34.02 25.11
CA ASP A 10 -6.05 -33.48 24.77
C ASP A 10 -5.51 -33.89 23.38
N ARG A 11 -6.39 -34.30 22.46
CA ARG A 11 -6.04 -34.64 21.06
C ARG A 11 -6.23 -33.49 20.05
N SER A 12 -6.60 -32.30 20.51
CA SER A 12 -6.84 -31.14 19.65
C SER A 12 -5.63 -30.20 19.49
N THR A 13 -4.55 -30.43 20.22
CA THR A 13 -3.23 -29.89 19.93
C THR A 13 -2.39 -31.04 19.36
N GLY A 14 -2.30 -31.12 18.03
CA GLY A 14 -1.54 -32.17 17.36
C GLY A 14 -0.06 -32.11 17.69
N LYS A 15 0.35 -32.70 18.81
CA LYS A 15 1.74 -33.00 19.11
C LYS A 15 2.25 -34.01 18.09
N TRP A 16 3.37 -33.65 17.49
CA TRP A 16 4.09 -34.34 16.43
C TRP A 16 4.34 -35.82 16.73
N THR A 17 4.12 -36.68 15.74
CA THR A 17 4.71 -38.02 15.68
C THR A 17 5.53 -38.13 14.40
N GLU A 18 6.81 -38.49 14.52
CA GLU A 18 7.64 -38.83 13.36
C GLU A 18 7.03 -40.03 12.62
N GLY A 19 6.88 -39.91 11.29
CA GLY A 19 6.42 -41.02 10.44
C GLY A 19 4.97 -40.96 9.91
N ASP A 20 4.28 -39.81 9.97
CA ASP A 20 2.94 -39.67 9.37
C ASP A 20 2.96 -39.97 7.85
N PRO A 21 2.27 -41.03 7.36
CA PRO A 21 2.25 -41.40 5.94
C PRO A 21 1.65 -40.32 5.03
N ALA A 22 0.96 -39.31 5.56
CA ALA A 22 0.45 -38.17 4.78
C ALA A 22 1.54 -37.18 4.32
N ARG A 23 2.76 -37.21 4.89
CA ARG A 23 3.79 -36.16 4.72
C ARG A 23 5.04 -36.64 3.98
N ARG A 24 4.91 -37.00 2.70
CA ARG A 24 6.01 -37.53 1.85
C ARG A 24 6.39 -36.63 0.66
N ALA A 25 5.81 -35.43 0.54
CA ALA A 25 5.98 -34.59 -0.63
C ALA A 25 7.41 -34.02 -0.75
N LYS A 26 7.98 -34.03 -1.97
CA LYS A 26 9.27 -33.38 -2.28
C LYS A 26 9.06 -31.93 -2.75
N TRP A 27 10.12 -31.12 -2.81
CA TRP A 27 10.03 -29.70 -3.20
C TRP A 27 9.41 -29.46 -4.59
N TRP A 28 9.57 -30.39 -5.53
CA TRP A 28 8.97 -30.26 -6.86
C TRP A 28 7.46 -30.54 -6.85
N TYR A 29 6.94 -31.23 -5.81
CA TYR A 29 5.50 -31.39 -5.61
C TYR A 29 4.83 -30.06 -5.31
N SER A 30 5.43 -29.24 -4.45
CA SER A 30 4.88 -27.91 -4.17
C SER A 30 4.93 -26.99 -5.38
N THR A 31 5.92 -27.11 -6.27
CA THR A 31 5.95 -26.34 -7.52
C THR A 31 4.72 -26.61 -8.38
N PHE A 32 4.44 -27.87 -8.73
CA PHE A 32 3.32 -28.13 -9.64
C PHE A 32 1.96 -27.90 -8.96
N HIS A 33 1.83 -28.15 -7.66
CA HIS A 33 0.60 -27.81 -6.92
C HIS A 33 0.38 -26.30 -6.87
N ALA A 34 1.42 -25.50 -6.64
CA ALA A 34 1.34 -24.04 -6.67
C ALA A 34 1.06 -23.51 -8.09
N VAL A 35 1.70 -24.07 -9.12
CA VAL A 35 1.39 -23.74 -10.53
C VAL A 35 -0.05 -24.08 -10.88
N THR A 36 -0.53 -25.25 -10.46
CA THR A 36 -1.93 -25.67 -10.68
C THR A 36 -2.90 -24.72 -9.99
N ALA A 37 -2.59 -24.29 -8.76
CA ALA A 37 -3.43 -23.38 -8.00
C ALA A 37 -3.42 -21.94 -8.57
N MET A 38 -2.27 -21.45 -9.02
CA MET A 38 -2.10 -20.09 -9.51
C MET A 38 -2.53 -19.93 -10.97
N ILE A 39 -1.91 -20.70 -11.87
CA ILE A 39 -2.05 -20.56 -13.33
C ILE A 39 -3.32 -21.26 -13.79
N GLY A 40 -4.47 -20.62 -13.55
CA GLY A 40 -5.79 -21.11 -13.95
C GLY A 40 -6.49 -20.24 -14.97
N ALA A 41 -7.82 -20.16 -14.86
CA ALA A 41 -8.69 -19.32 -15.68
C ALA A 41 -8.23 -17.86 -15.81
N GLY A 42 -7.67 -17.28 -14.74
CA GLY A 42 -7.28 -15.87 -14.70
C GLY A 42 -6.25 -15.44 -15.74
N VAL A 43 -5.35 -16.33 -16.18
CA VAL A 43 -4.35 -15.98 -17.21
C VAL A 43 -4.99 -15.64 -18.56
N LEU A 44 -6.13 -16.26 -18.87
CA LEU A 44 -6.82 -16.11 -20.14
C LEU A 44 -7.57 -14.79 -20.26
N SER A 45 -7.90 -14.15 -19.12
CA SER A 45 -8.59 -12.86 -19.07
C SER A 45 -7.64 -11.67 -18.89
N LEU A 46 -6.33 -11.90 -18.64
CA LEU A 46 -5.39 -10.78 -18.47
C LEU A 46 -5.37 -9.79 -19.64
N PRO A 47 -5.44 -10.21 -20.92
CA PRO A 47 -5.57 -9.26 -22.04
C PRO A 47 -6.83 -8.39 -21.95
N TYR A 48 -7.94 -8.99 -21.51
CA TYR A 48 -9.21 -8.30 -21.32
C TYR A 48 -9.12 -7.26 -20.18
N ALA A 49 -8.46 -7.59 -19.08
CA ALA A 49 -8.16 -6.61 -18.03
C ALA A 49 -7.30 -5.45 -18.56
N MET A 50 -6.31 -5.73 -19.42
CA MET A 50 -5.48 -4.71 -20.08
C MET A 50 -6.31 -3.79 -20.99
N ALA A 51 -7.39 -4.26 -21.62
CA ALA A 51 -8.25 -3.43 -22.46
C ALA A 51 -8.98 -2.31 -21.70
N TYR A 52 -9.20 -2.47 -20.39
CA TYR A 52 -9.80 -1.45 -19.52
C TYR A 52 -8.75 -0.61 -18.79
N LEU A 53 -7.58 -1.17 -18.49
CA LEU A 53 -6.52 -0.48 -17.76
C LEU A 53 -5.51 0.24 -18.68
N GLY A 54 -5.46 -0.11 -19.96
CA GLY A 54 -4.49 0.41 -20.92
C GLY A 54 -3.07 -0.09 -20.66
N TRP A 55 -2.13 0.36 -21.49
CA TRP A 55 -0.72 -0.05 -21.40
C TRP A 55 -0.05 0.37 -20.09
N GLY A 56 -0.07 1.67 -19.76
CA GLY A 56 0.62 2.20 -18.58
C GLY A 56 0.09 1.62 -17.27
N PRO A 57 -1.16 1.95 -16.87
CA PRO A 57 -1.73 1.46 -15.63
C PRO A 57 -1.85 -0.07 -15.59
N GLY A 58 -2.18 -0.72 -16.72
CA GLY A 58 -2.30 -2.19 -16.79
C GLY A 58 -0.97 -2.91 -16.53
N ILE A 59 0.13 -2.50 -17.17
CA ILE A 59 1.46 -3.09 -16.93
C ILE A 59 1.87 -2.86 -15.48
N MET A 60 1.68 -1.63 -14.98
CA MET A 60 2.03 -1.28 -13.61
C MET A 60 1.30 -2.16 -12.60
N VAL A 61 -0.03 -2.29 -12.71
CA VAL A 61 -0.84 -3.12 -11.80
C VAL A 61 -0.44 -4.59 -11.90
N LEU A 62 -0.21 -5.12 -13.10
CA LEU A 62 0.22 -6.51 -13.29
C LEU A 62 1.59 -6.78 -12.64
N ALA A 63 2.56 -5.88 -12.83
CA ALA A 63 3.90 -6.00 -12.26
C ALA A 63 3.89 -5.85 -10.73
N LEU A 64 3.17 -4.85 -10.20
CA LEU A 64 3.00 -4.67 -8.76
C LEU A 64 2.32 -5.89 -8.13
N SER A 65 1.28 -6.41 -8.77
CA SER A 65 0.56 -7.60 -8.30
C SER A 65 1.46 -8.83 -8.24
N TRP A 66 2.30 -9.05 -9.25
CA TRP A 66 3.27 -10.15 -9.26
C TRP A 66 4.30 -10.01 -8.12
N CYS A 67 4.89 -8.81 -7.95
CA CYS A 67 5.87 -8.52 -6.90
C CYS A 67 5.28 -8.66 -5.48
N MET A 68 4.11 -8.07 -5.25
CA MET A 68 3.44 -8.08 -3.95
C MET A 68 3.05 -9.50 -3.56
N THR A 69 2.43 -10.25 -4.48
CA THR A 69 1.95 -11.60 -4.19
C THR A 69 3.11 -12.58 -3.97
N LEU A 70 4.24 -12.43 -4.67
CA LEU A 70 5.47 -13.19 -4.40
C LEU A 70 5.98 -12.94 -2.96
N ASN A 71 5.97 -11.67 -2.52
CA ASN A 71 6.39 -11.32 -1.18
C ASN A 71 5.43 -11.83 -0.10
N THR A 72 4.11 -11.72 -0.30
CA THR A 72 3.13 -12.25 0.66
C THR A 72 3.12 -13.78 0.69
N MET A 73 3.40 -14.43 -0.45
CA MET A 73 3.61 -15.88 -0.53
C MET A 73 4.80 -16.31 0.33
N TRP A 74 5.92 -15.57 0.23
CA TRP A 74 7.07 -15.78 1.12
C TRP A 74 6.68 -15.66 2.59
N GLN A 75 5.88 -14.64 2.95
CA GLN A 75 5.46 -14.41 4.34
C GLN A 75 4.66 -15.59 4.88
N MET A 76 3.67 -16.09 4.13
CA MET A 76 2.88 -17.26 4.55
C MET A 76 3.76 -18.49 4.77
N ILE A 77 4.71 -18.75 3.86
CA ILE A 77 5.62 -19.89 3.97
C ILE A 77 6.48 -19.83 5.24
N GLN A 78 6.94 -18.62 5.59
CA GLN A 78 7.73 -18.39 6.81
C GLN A 78 6.88 -18.42 8.09
N LEU A 79 5.60 -18.06 8.00
CA LEU A 79 4.66 -18.06 9.12
C LEU A 79 4.15 -19.45 9.47
N HIS A 80 4.14 -20.40 8.53
CA HIS A 80 3.72 -21.78 8.76
C HIS A 80 4.41 -22.46 9.97
N GLU A 81 5.68 -22.13 10.21
CA GLU A 81 6.52 -22.70 11.28
C GLU A 81 7.17 -21.57 12.11
N CYS A 82 6.41 -20.49 12.37
CA CYS A 82 6.95 -19.33 13.07
C CYS A 82 7.23 -19.56 14.56
N VAL A 83 6.57 -20.56 15.16
CA VAL A 83 6.70 -20.93 16.58
C VAL A 83 7.39 -22.29 16.68
N PRO A 84 8.48 -22.43 17.46
CA PRO A 84 9.16 -23.72 17.63
C PRO A 84 8.20 -24.82 18.11
N GLY A 85 8.19 -25.96 17.41
CA GLY A 85 7.35 -27.10 17.75
C GLY A 85 5.87 -26.99 17.34
N THR A 86 5.44 -25.89 16.70
CA THR A 86 4.06 -25.72 16.23
C THR A 86 4.03 -25.48 14.73
N ARG A 87 3.08 -26.14 14.05
CA ARG A 87 2.82 -25.98 12.62
C ARG A 87 1.41 -25.46 12.40
N PHE A 88 1.30 -24.41 11.60
CA PHE A 88 0.02 -23.86 11.17
C PHE A 88 -0.34 -24.41 9.78
N ASP A 89 -0.85 -25.64 9.75
CA ASP A 89 -1.13 -26.38 8.51
C ASP A 89 -2.32 -25.82 7.70
N ARG A 90 -3.07 -24.84 8.26
CA ARG A 90 -4.19 -24.16 7.58
C ARG A 90 -4.12 -22.67 7.79
N TYR A 91 -4.69 -21.93 6.84
CA TYR A 91 -4.77 -20.48 6.94
C TYR A 91 -5.59 -20.00 8.15
N ILE A 92 -6.72 -20.66 8.45
CA ILE A 92 -7.51 -20.36 9.64
C ILE A 92 -6.74 -20.58 10.95
N ASP A 93 -5.82 -21.54 11.01
CA ASP A 93 -5.04 -21.83 12.21
C ASP A 93 -3.96 -20.75 12.43
N LEU A 94 -3.34 -20.28 11.35
CA LEU A 94 -2.46 -19.12 11.39
C LEU A 94 -3.23 -17.85 11.80
N GLY A 95 -4.45 -17.68 11.28
CA GLY A 95 -5.34 -16.58 11.65
C GLY A 95 -5.72 -16.57 13.12
N ARG A 96 -6.04 -17.75 13.70
CA ARG A 96 -6.29 -17.90 15.14
C ARG A 96 -5.10 -17.46 15.99
N HIS A 97 -3.90 -17.77 15.51
CA HIS A 97 -2.67 -17.38 16.20
C HIS A 97 -2.41 -15.87 16.09
N ALA A 98 -2.61 -15.28 14.91
CA ALA A 98 -2.38 -13.86 14.68
C ALA A 98 -3.40 -12.96 15.41
N PHE A 99 -4.70 -13.23 15.25
CA PHE A 99 -5.79 -12.35 15.69
C PHE A 99 -6.53 -12.84 16.94
N GLY A 100 -6.12 -13.99 17.49
CA GLY A 100 -6.78 -14.62 18.62
C GLY A 100 -7.88 -15.62 18.25
N PRO A 101 -8.41 -16.37 19.24
CA PRO A 101 -9.19 -17.59 19.01
C PRO A 101 -10.60 -17.34 18.44
N LYS A 102 -11.18 -16.15 18.66
CA LYS A 102 -12.52 -15.78 18.17
C LYS A 102 -12.44 -14.96 16.87
N LEU A 103 -11.63 -13.90 16.86
CA LEU A 103 -11.55 -12.96 15.75
C LEU A 103 -10.81 -13.54 14.53
N GLY A 104 -9.75 -14.33 14.75
CA GLY A 104 -8.95 -14.92 13.67
C GLY A 104 -9.77 -15.79 12.70
N PRO A 105 -10.54 -16.77 13.19
CA PRO A 105 -11.45 -17.54 12.36
C PRO A 105 -12.47 -16.68 11.62
N TRP A 106 -13.01 -15.65 12.28
CA TRP A 106 -14.07 -14.81 11.72
C TRP A 106 -13.56 -13.92 10.58
N ILE A 107 -12.30 -13.51 10.61
CA ILE A 107 -11.65 -12.75 9.53
C ILE A 107 -11.22 -13.68 8.39
N VAL A 108 -10.49 -14.75 8.68
CA VAL A 108 -9.80 -15.54 7.65
C VAL A 108 -10.74 -16.52 6.96
N LEU A 109 -11.63 -17.19 7.70
CA LEU A 109 -12.42 -18.28 7.15
C LEU A 109 -13.40 -17.83 6.05
N PRO A 110 -14.18 -16.74 6.22
CA PRO A 110 -15.09 -16.30 5.16
C PRO A 110 -14.35 -15.99 3.87
N GLN A 111 -13.23 -15.25 3.96
CA GLN A 111 -12.44 -14.86 2.80
C GLN A 111 -11.78 -16.06 2.12
N GLN A 112 -11.21 -17.00 2.90
CA GLN A 112 -10.63 -18.24 2.37
C GLN A 112 -11.68 -19.10 1.66
N LEU A 113 -12.91 -19.19 2.20
CA LEU A 113 -13.99 -19.95 1.57
C LEU A 113 -14.51 -19.27 0.30
N ILE A 114 -14.63 -17.94 0.29
CA ILE A 114 -15.00 -17.19 -0.91
C ILE A 114 -14.02 -17.48 -2.04
N VAL A 115 -12.72 -17.50 -1.75
CA VAL A 115 -11.68 -17.86 -2.71
C VAL A 115 -11.81 -19.30 -3.19
N GLN A 116 -11.84 -20.28 -2.29
CA GLN A 116 -11.85 -21.70 -2.65
C GLN A 116 -13.11 -22.08 -3.44
N VAL A 117 -14.28 -21.70 -2.93
CA VAL A 117 -15.57 -21.97 -3.56
C VAL A 117 -15.73 -21.16 -4.86
N GLY A 118 -15.28 -19.90 -4.86
CA GLY A 118 -15.32 -19.04 -6.04
C GLY A 118 -14.49 -19.59 -7.19
N CYS A 119 -13.25 -20.04 -6.92
CA CYS A 119 -12.40 -20.73 -7.90
C CYS A 119 -13.11 -21.95 -8.51
N ASP A 120 -13.70 -22.79 -7.66
CA ASP A 120 -14.37 -24.02 -8.09
C ASP A 120 -15.58 -23.73 -8.99
N ILE A 121 -16.35 -22.67 -8.70
CA ILE A 121 -17.44 -22.20 -9.56
C ILE A 121 -16.90 -21.68 -10.90
N VAL A 122 -15.85 -20.84 -10.88
CA VAL A 122 -15.22 -20.32 -12.10
C VAL A 122 -14.68 -21.46 -12.97
N TYR A 123 -14.07 -22.48 -12.38
CA TYR A 123 -13.55 -23.64 -13.11
C TYR A 123 -14.66 -24.48 -13.76
N MET A 124 -15.83 -24.60 -13.13
CA MET A 124 -17.00 -25.24 -13.75
C MET A 124 -17.42 -24.51 -15.05
N VAL A 125 -17.50 -23.18 -14.99
CA VAL A 125 -17.85 -22.35 -16.16
C VAL A 125 -16.77 -22.43 -17.23
N THR A 126 -15.50 -22.30 -16.84
CA THR A 126 -14.34 -22.30 -17.74
C THR A 126 -14.20 -23.64 -18.46
N GLY A 127 -14.28 -24.74 -17.72
CA GLY A 127 -14.20 -26.09 -18.26
C GLY A 127 -15.33 -26.37 -19.25
N GLY A 128 -16.56 -26.00 -18.90
CA GLY A 128 -17.69 -26.10 -19.82
C GLY A 128 -17.53 -25.25 -21.09
N LYS A 129 -17.04 -24.01 -20.98
CA LYS A 129 -16.82 -23.10 -22.13
C LYS A 129 -15.75 -23.68 -23.08
N CYS A 130 -14.63 -24.12 -22.54
CA CYS A 130 -13.54 -24.69 -23.34
C CYS A 130 -13.92 -26.03 -23.95
N LEU A 131 -14.66 -26.88 -23.23
CA LEU A 131 -15.13 -28.17 -23.76
C LEU A 131 -16.13 -27.98 -24.91
N LYS A 132 -17.06 -27.02 -24.79
CA LYS A 132 -17.94 -26.61 -25.88
C LYS A 132 -17.12 -26.22 -27.11
N LYS A 133 -16.15 -25.31 -26.94
CA LYS A 133 -15.35 -24.78 -28.04
C LYS A 133 -14.52 -25.86 -28.73
N PHE A 134 -13.93 -26.78 -27.96
CA PHE A 134 -13.22 -27.95 -28.50
C PHE A 134 -14.12 -28.80 -29.39
N MET A 135 -15.34 -29.10 -28.93
CA MET A 135 -16.28 -29.94 -29.68
C MET A 135 -16.79 -29.26 -30.95
N GLU A 136 -17.06 -27.96 -30.89
CA GLU A 136 -17.43 -27.15 -32.07
C GLU A 136 -16.31 -27.09 -33.11
N MET A 137 -15.05 -27.10 -32.69
CA MET A 137 -13.90 -27.07 -33.60
C MET A 137 -13.53 -28.45 -34.19
N THR A 138 -13.74 -29.53 -33.45
CA THR A 138 -13.34 -30.89 -33.87
C THR A 138 -14.45 -31.67 -34.58
N CYS A 139 -15.71 -31.32 -34.33
CA CYS A 139 -16.86 -32.01 -34.90
C CYS A 139 -17.79 -31.04 -35.65
N ALA A 140 -17.50 -30.81 -36.93
CA ALA A 140 -18.29 -29.91 -37.79
C ALA A 140 -19.75 -30.39 -38.02
N SER A 141 -20.04 -31.67 -37.77
CA SER A 141 -21.37 -32.30 -37.96
C SER A 141 -22.12 -32.57 -36.65
N CYS A 142 -21.58 -32.15 -35.50
CA CYS A 142 -22.24 -32.35 -34.20
C CYS A 142 -23.36 -31.33 -33.98
N THR A 143 -24.45 -31.75 -33.33
CA THR A 143 -25.55 -30.84 -32.98
C THR A 143 -25.11 -29.83 -31.91
N PRO A 144 -25.29 -28.52 -32.12
CA PRO A 144 -24.94 -27.52 -31.12
C PRO A 144 -25.87 -27.63 -29.91
N ILE A 145 -25.29 -27.80 -28.72
CA ILE A 145 -26.01 -27.83 -27.44
C ILE A 145 -25.71 -26.56 -26.63
N ARG A 146 -26.63 -26.20 -25.72
CA ARG A 146 -26.48 -25.00 -24.87
C ARG A 146 -25.26 -25.12 -23.94
N GLN A 147 -24.65 -23.97 -23.63
CA GLN A 147 -23.48 -23.86 -22.75
C GLN A 147 -23.70 -24.54 -21.38
N SER A 148 -24.91 -24.42 -20.81
CA SER A 148 -25.27 -25.04 -19.54
C SER A 148 -25.12 -26.57 -19.54
N TYR A 149 -25.41 -27.24 -20.66
CA TYR A 149 -25.21 -28.70 -20.76
C TYR A 149 -23.74 -29.09 -20.77
N TRP A 150 -22.87 -28.28 -21.41
CA TRP A 150 -21.42 -28.52 -21.37
C TRP A 150 -20.85 -28.34 -19.97
N ILE A 151 -21.35 -27.38 -19.20
CA ILE A 151 -21.00 -27.22 -17.78
C ILE A 151 -21.45 -28.45 -16.97
N LEU A 152 -22.64 -29.00 -17.23
CA LEU A 152 -23.11 -30.24 -16.59
C LEU A 152 -22.24 -31.46 -16.93
N ILE A 153 -21.86 -31.63 -18.20
CA ILE A 153 -20.99 -32.72 -18.64
C ILE A 153 -19.63 -32.62 -17.94
N PHE A 154 -19.04 -31.42 -17.92
CA PHE A 154 -17.78 -31.15 -17.23
C PHE A 154 -17.89 -31.41 -15.72
N GLY A 155 -18.94 -30.90 -15.08
CA GLY A 155 -19.23 -31.10 -13.65
C GLY A 155 -19.42 -32.57 -13.26
N GLY A 156 -19.95 -33.40 -14.17
CA GLY A 156 -20.09 -34.84 -13.97
C GLY A 156 -18.78 -35.54 -13.63
N ILE A 157 -17.66 -35.10 -14.21
CA ILE A 157 -16.32 -35.65 -13.95
C ILE A 157 -15.93 -35.46 -12.47
N HIS A 158 -16.29 -34.31 -11.89
CA HIS A 158 -15.93 -33.95 -10.52
C HIS A 158 -16.65 -34.80 -9.47
N PHE A 159 -17.82 -35.36 -9.76
CA PHE A 159 -18.48 -36.31 -8.84
C PHE A 159 -17.64 -37.56 -8.58
N PHE A 160 -16.87 -38.02 -9.57
CA PHE A 160 -15.98 -39.17 -9.44
C PHE A 160 -14.62 -38.79 -8.83
N LEU A 161 -13.98 -37.74 -9.36
CA LEU A 161 -12.63 -37.35 -8.91
C LEU A 161 -12.61 -36.79 -7.48
N SER A 162 -13.69 -36.14 -7.03
CA SER A 162 -13.79 -35.64 -5.65
C SER A 162 -13.77 -36.76 -4.59
N GLN A 163 -13.98 -38.03 -4.97
CA GLN A 163 -13.97 -39.15 -4.02
C GLN A 163 -12.55 -39.61 -3.63
N LEU A 164 -11.52 -39.09 -4.30
CA LEU A 164 -10.12 -39.39 -3.99
C LEU A 164 -9.76 -39.00 -2.54
N PRO A 165 -9.03 -39.83 -1.79
CA PRO A 165 -8.96 -39.70 -0.33
C PRO A 165 -8.15 -38.50 0.18
N ASN A 166 -7.09 -38.07 -0.54
CA ASN A 166 -6.17 -37.03 -0.08
C ASN A 166 -5.41 -36.34 -1.23
N PHE A 167 -4.74 -35.22 -0.94
CA PHE A 167 -3.89 -34.46 -1.86
C PHE A 167 -2.83 -35.30 -2.59
N ASN A 168 -2.21 -36.26 -1.89
CA ASN A 168 -1.21 -37.15 -2.49
C ASN A 168 -1.79 -38.04 -3.60
N SER A 169 -3.08 -38.37 -3.51
CA SER A 169 -3.81 -39.13 -4.55
C SER A 169 -4.11 -38.27 -5.80
N VAL A 170 -4.06 -36.94 -5.67
CA VAL A 170 -4.30 -35.97 -6.75
C VAL A 170 -2.98 -35.47 -7.35
N ALA A 171 -1.82 -35.85 -6.80
CA ALA A 171 -0.51 -35.38 -7.28
C ALA A 171 -0.30 -35.61 -8.79
N GLY A 172 -0.70 -36.77 -9.32
CA GLY A 172 -0.63 -37.04 -10.77
C GLY A 172 -1.54 -36.15 -11.60
N VAL A 173 -2.76 -35.87 -11.10
CA VAL A 173 -3.73 -34.98 -11.75
C VAL A 173 -3.23 -33.53 -11.74
N SER A 174 -2.64 -33.08 -10.62
CA SER A 174 -2.06 -31.74 -10.50
C SER A 174 -0.80 -31.57 -11.35
N LEU A 175 0.05 -32.60 -11.48
CA LEU A 175 1.18 -32.55 -12.40
C LEU A 175 0.71 -32.41 -13.85
N ALA A 176 -0.28 -33.21 -14.27
CA ALA A 176 -0.88 -33.07 -15.59
C ALA A 176 -1.46 -31.66 -15.79
N ALA A 177 -2.20 -31.14 -14.81
CA ALA A 177 -2.77 -29.80 -14.87
C ALA A 177 -1.71 -28.70 -15.02
N ALA A 178 -0.60 -28.78 -14.28
CA ALA A 178 0.50 -27.81 -14.39
C ALA A 178 1.17 -27.83 -15.77
N VAL A 179 1.36 -29.01 -16.37
CA VAL A 179 1.91 -29.12 -17.74
C VAL A 179 0.94 -28.55 -18.76
N MET A 180 -0.35 -28.82 -18.60
CA MET A 180 -1.38 -28.28 -19.49
C MET A 180 -1.48 -26.75 -19.39
N SER A 181 -1.32 -26.14 -18.21
CA SER A 181 -1.35 -24.68 -18.09
C SER A 181 -0.18 -23.97 -18.74
N LEU A 182 1.02 -24.50 -18.59
CA LEU A 182 2.17 -23.99 -19.34
C LEU A 182 1.93 -24.10 -20.86
N SER A 183 1.36 -25.23 -21.30
CA SER A 183 1.13 -25.50 -22.72
C SER A 183 0.09 -24.56 -23.34
N TYR A 184 -1.09 -24.41 -22.74
CA TYR A 184 -2.13 -23.54 -23.30
C TYR A 184 -1.77 -22.06 -23.19
N SER A 185 -1.07 -21.62 -22.12
CA SER A 185 -0.58 -20.24 -22.01
C SER A 185 0.43 -19.95 -23.11
N THR A 186 1.32 -20.91 -23.41
CA THR A 186 2.27 -20.80 -24.52
C THR A 186 1.57 -20.69 -25.87
N ILE A 187 0.56 -21.54 -26.10
CA ILE A 187 -0.24 -21.47 -27.33
C ILE A 187 -0.99 -20.14 -27.42
N ALA A 188 -1.49 -19.59 -26.32
CA ALA A 188 -2.21 -18.32 -26.32
C ALA A 188 -1.31 -17.18 -26.80
N TRP A 189 -0.14 -16.96 -26.17
CA TRP A 189 0.72 -15.83 -26.58
C TRP A 189 1.42 -16.07 -27.92
N VAL A 190 1.86 -17.30 -28.23
CA VAL A 190 2.44 -17.62 -29.55
C VAL A 190 1.39 -17.49 -30.65
N GLY A 191 0.16 -17.93 -30.38
CA GLY A 191 -0.97 -17.82 -31.29
C GLY A 191 -1.31 -16.37 -31.57
N SER A 192 -1.38 -15.52 -30.53
CA SER A 192 -1.57 -14.08 -30.69
C SER A 192 -0.44 -13.42 -31.48
N LEU A 193 0.81 -13.80 -31.20
CA LEU A 193 1.97 -13.30 -31.95
C LEU A 193 1.92 -13.69 -33.43
N ALA A 194 1.57 -14.94 -33.73
CA ALA A 194 1.47 -15.47 -35.08
C ALA A 194 0.25 -14.95 -35.85
N HIS A 195 -0.83 -14.60 -35.13
CA HIS A 195 -1.99 -13.92 -35.71
C HIS A 195 -1.63 -12.52 -36.19
N GLY A 196 -0.79 -11.81 -35.44
CA GLY A 196 -0.50 -10.40 -35.66
C GLY A 196 -1.59 -9.48 -35.12
N GLN A 197 -1.45 -8.19 -35.39
CA GLN A 197 -2.45 -7.19 -35.03
C GLN A 197 -3.67 -7.32 -35.94
N ILE A 198 -4.87 -7.21 -35.36
CA ILE A 198 -6.10 -7.07 -36.15
C ILE A 198 -6.10 -5.75 -36.94
N ASP A 199 -6.82 -5.72 -38.06
CA ASP A 199 -6.94 -4.51 -38.89
C ASP A 199 -7.56 -3.36 -38.08
N ASN A 200 -6.90 -2.18 -38.09
CA ASN A 200 -7.29 -0.99 -37.31
C ASN A 200 -7.37 -1.22 -35.79
N VAL A 201 -6.45 -2.01 -35.22
CA VAL A 201 -6.38 -2.21 -33.77
C VAL A 201 -6.33 -0.87 -33.00
N SER A 202 -7.25 -0.72 -32.06
CA SER A 202 -7.31 0.45 -31.17
C SER A 202 -6.87 0.07 -29.76
N TYR A 203 -6.01 0.92 -29.20
CA TYR A 203 -5.58 0.86 -27.79
C TYR A 203 -6.21 1.97 -26.96
N ALA A 204 -7.26 2.62 -27.49
CA ALA A 204 -8.10 3.46 -26.68
C ALA A 204 -8.77 2.61 -25.59
N TYR A 205 -9.11 3.25 -24.48
CA TYR A 205 -9.91 2.62 -23.45
C TYR A 205 -11.24 2.16 -24.04
N LYS A 206 -11.63 0.92 -23.76
CA LYS A 206 -12.86 0.32 -24.30
C LYS A 206 -14.07 1.21 -23.96
N SER A 207 -14.73 1.76 -24.99
CA SER A 207 -15.73 2.81 -24.81
C SER A 207 -17.04 2.28 -24.22
N THR A 208 -17.38 2.74 -23.02
CA THR A 208 -18.67 2.50 -22.35
C THR A 208 -19.18 3.82 -21.75
N SER A 209 -20.36 3.83 -21.13
CA SER A 209 -20.77 5.00 -20.33
C SER A 209 -19.78 5.23 -19.19
N SER A 210 -19.63 6.46 -18.70
CA SER A 210 -18.63 6.79 -17.67
C SER A 210 -18.78 5.95 -16.40
N ALA A 211 -20.01 5.65 -15.98
CA ALA A 211 -20.28 4.81 -14.82
C ALA A 211 -19.93 3.33 -15.08
N ASP A 212 -20.30 2.79 -16.24
CA ASP A 212 -19.96 1.41 -16.62
C ASP A 212 -18.45 1.24 -16.77
N TYR A 213 -17.76 2.26 -17.28
CA TYR A 213 -16.30 2.26 -17.42
C TYR A 213 -15.60 2.11 -16.06
N MET A 214 -16.02 2.87 -15.05
CA MET A 214 -15.48 2.75 -13.70
C MET A 214 -15.69 1.35 -13.11
N PHE A 215 -16.89 0.78 -13.26
CA PHE A 215 -17.16 -0.60 -12.80
C PHE A 215 -16.27 -1.62 -13.51
N ARG A 216 -16.02 -1.44 -14.81
CA ARG A 216 -15.13 -2.31 -15.60
C ARG A 216 -13.67 -2.17 -15.21
N VAL A 217 -13.19 -0.98 -14.85
CA VAL A 217 -11.85 -0.78 -14.28
C VAL A 217 -11.70 -1.55 -12.96
N PHE A 218 -12.67 -1.44 -12.05
CA PHE A 218 -12.66 -2.22 -10.81
C PHE A 218 -12.72 -3.73 -11.07
N ASN A 219 -13.53 -4.15 -12.05
CA ASN A 219 -13.58 -5.55 -12.47
C ASN A 219 -12.22 -6.04 -12.97
N ALA A 220 -11.53 -5.24 -13.80
CA ALA A 220 -10.20 -5.55 -14.33
C ALA A 220 -9.13 -5.67 -13.23
N LEU A 221 -9.15 -4.79 -12.21
CA LEU A 221 -8.29 -4.92 -11.02
C LEU A 221 -8.58 -6.22 -10.26
N GLY A 222 -9.86 -6.60 -10.15
CA GLY A 222 -10.30 -7.87 -9.61
C GLY A 222 -9.79 -9.06 -10.43
N GLU A 223 -9.88 -9.01 -11.76
CA GLU A 223 -9.38 -10.07 -12.66
C GLU A 223 -7.87 -10.29 -12.50
N ILE A 224 -7.08 -9.22 -12.43
CA ILE A 224 -5.64 -9.32 -12.14
C ILE A 224 -5.43 -9.93 -10.75
N SER A 225 -6.20 -9.52 -9.74
CA SER A 225 -6.11 -10.07 -8.39
C SER A 225 -6.44 -11.57 -8.34
N PHE A 226 -7.47 -12.00 -9.08
CA PHE A 226 -7.86 -13.41 -9.21
C PHE A 226 -6.74 -14.24 -9.85
N ALA A 227 -6.00 -13.68 -10.81
CA ALA A 227 -4.93 -14.40 -11.49
C ALA A 227 -3.82 -14.87 -10.51
N PHE A 228 -3.65 -14.25 -9.34
CA PHE A 228 -2.61 -14.58 -8.36
C PHE A 228 -3.10 -15.40 -7.14
N ALA A 229 -4.11 -16.25 -7.34
CA ALA A 229 -4.90 -16.97 -6.33
C ALA A 229 -4.21 -17.94 -5.34
N GLY A 230 -2.89 -18.16 -5.41
CA GLY A 230 -2.24 -19.31 -4.76
C GLY A 230 -2.25 -19.34 -3.22
N HIS A 231 -2.49 -18.21 -2.55
CA HIS A 231 -2.32 -18.04 -1.09
C HIS A 231 -3.33 -18.84 -0.26
N ALA A 232 -4.53 -19.08 -0.77
CA ALA A 232 -5.59 -19.74 -0.01
C ALA A 232 -5.38 -21.24 0.22
N VAL A 233 -4.38 -21.85 -0.43
CA VAL A 233 -4.02 -23.27 -0.33
C VAL A 233 -2.54 -23.50 -0.01
N VAL A 234 -1.73 -22.44 0.13
CA VAL A 234 -0.27 -22.55 0.28
C VAL A 234 0.14 -23.30 1.55
N LEU A 235 -0.55 -23.08 2.67
CA LEU A 235 -0.21 -23.71 3.95
C LEU A 235 -0.58 -25.18 3.94
N GLU A 236 -1.71 -25.52 3.33
CA GLU A 236 -2.16 -26.90 3.14
C GLU A 236 -1.19 -27.67 2.22
N ILE A 237 -0.67 -27.03 1.16
CA ILE A 237 0.39 -27.60 0.31
C ILE A 237 1.67 -27.81 1.13
N GLN A 238 2.12 -26.81 1.90
CA GLN A 238 3.32 -26.90 2.73
C GLN A 238 3.19 -27.98 3.82
N ALA A 239 1.99 -28.21 4.36
CA ALA A 239 1.72 -29.24 5.36
C ALA A 239 2.05 -30.66 4.86
N THR A 240 1.96 -30.92 3.55
CA THR A 240 2.29 -32.21 2.92
C THR A 240 3.80 -32.50 2.87
N ILE A 241 4.64 -31.47 3.02
CA ILE A 241 6.09 -31.59 3.01
C ILE A 241 6.56 -32.04 4.41
N PRO A 242 7.44 -33.05 4.51
CA PRO A 242 8.03 -33.44 5.77
C PRO A 242 8.87 -32.29 6.35
N SER A 243 8.81 -32.11 7.67
CA SER A 243 9.53 -31.06 8.38
C SER A 243 10.19 -31.67 9.61
N THR A 244 11.48 -31.39 9.80
CA THR A 244 12.21 -31.68 11.04
C THR A 244 12.86 -30.39 11.56
N PRO A 245 13.25 -30.32 12.84
CA PRO A 245 13.99 -29.16 13.37
C PRO A 245 15.25 -28.81 12.54
N GLU A 246 15.93 -29.82 11.99
CA GLU A 246 17.14 -29.67 11.16
C GLU A 246 16.82 -29.32 9.70
N LYS A 247 15.65 -29.74 9.19
CA LYS A 247 15.21 -29.52 7.80
C LYS A 247 13.75 -29.02 7.79
N PRO A 248 13.52 -27.72 8.03
CA PRO A 248 12.18 -27.16 8.09
C PRO A 248 11.53 -27.11 6.70
N SER A 249 10.22 -27.37 6.63
CA SER A 249 9.45 -27.41 5.38
C SER A 249 9.47 -26.11 4.57
N LYS A 250 9.71 -24.97 5.23
CA LYS A 250 9.82 -23.65 4.59
C LYS A 250 10.88 -23.57 3.50
N ILE A 251 11.97 -24.33 3.60
CA ILE A 251 13.08 -24.32 2.62
C ILE A 251 12.65 -24.97 1.30
N PRO A 252 12.24 -26.25 1.27
CA PRO A 252 11.73 -26.87 0.04
C PRO A 252 10.46 -26.19 -0.48
N MET A 253 9.59 -25.69 0.40
CA MET A 253 8.40 -24.95 -0.02
C MET A 253 8.75 -23.66 -0.76
N TRP A 254 9.70 -22.86 -0.24
CA TRP A 254 10.12 -21.62 -0.87
C TRP A 254 10.78 -21.85 -2.25
N LYS A 255 11.61 -22.89 -2.39
CA LYS A 255 12.13 -23.32 -3.70
C LYS A 255 11.00 -23.66 -4.66
N GLY A 256 9.98 -24.37 -4.15
CA GLY A 256 8.81 -24.72 -4.92
C GLY A 256 8.03 -23.49 -5.43
N ALA A 257 7.80 -22.53 -4.54
CA ALA A 257 7.11 -21.27 -4.83
C ALA A 257 7.86 -20.38 -5.83
N LEU A 258 9.19 -20.26 -5.71
CA LEU A 258 10.00 -19.53 -6.70
C LEU A 258 9.89 -20.12 -8.10
N GLY A 259 9.95 -21.46 -8.21
CA GLY A 259 9.71 -22.15 -9.48
C GLY A 259 8.32 -21.87 -10.06
N ALA A 260 7.30 -21.86 -9.20
CA ALA A 260 5.93 -21.57 -9.62
C ALA A 260 5.76 -20.11 -10.09
N TYR A 261 6.33 -19.13 -9.40
CA TYR A 261 6.28 -17.72 -9.77
C TYR A 261 7.06 -17.38 -11.03
N PHE A 262 8.15 -18.11 -11.30
CA PHE A 262 8.89 -18.01 -12.56
C PHE A 262 8.04 -18.53 -13.74
N ILE A 263 7.44 -19.70 -13.59
CA ILE A 263 6.52 -20.27 -14.61
C ILE A 263 5.31 -19.33 -14.79
N ASN A 264 4.77 -18.80 -13.70
CA ASN A 264 3.69 -17.82 -13.71
C ASN A 264 4.07 -16.58 -14.54
N ALA A 265 5.25 -16.00 -14.34
CA ALA A 265 5.70 -14.83 -15.09
C ALA A 265 5.78 -15.10 -16.61
N ILE A 266 6.32 -16.27 -17.00
CA ILE A 266 6.41 -16.71 -18.41
C ILE A 266 5.02 -16.93 -19.02
N CYS A 267 4.03 -17.34 -18.22
CA CYS A 267 2.66 -17.50 -18.72
C CYS A 267 1.91 -16.16 -18.76
N TYR A 268 2.05 -15.31 -17.74
CA TYR A 268 1.13 -14.19 -17.50
C TYR A 268 1.50 -12.96 -18.30
N PHE A 269 2.76 -12.52 -18.25
CA PHE A 269 3.19 -11.31 -18.93
C PHE A 269 3.09 -11.47 -20.46
N PRO A 270 3.59 -12.55 -21.09
CA PRO A 270 3.43 -12.72 -22.52
C PRO A 270 1.97 -12.80 -22.96
N VAL A 271 1.11 -13.53 -22.23
CA VAL A 271 -0.32 -13.62 -22.58
C VAL A 271 -0.98 -12.25 -22.47
N ALA A 272 -0.79 -11.53 -21.37
CA ALA A 272 -1.36 -10.20 -21.15
C ALA A 272 -0.90 -9.20 -22.22
N LEU A 273 0.41 -9.08 -22.44
CA LEU A 273 0.99 -8.06 -23.31
C LEU A 273 0.80 -8.38 -24.79
N ILE A 274 1.07 -9.62 -25.22
CA ILE A 274 0.95 -10.00 -26.64
C ILE A 274 -0.53 -10.17 -27.00
N GLY A 275 -1.37 -10.69 -26.11
CA GLY A 275 -2.81 -10.77 -26.32
C GLY A 275 -3.43 -9.38 -26.50
N TYR A 276 -3.08 -8.43 -25.61
CA TYR A 276 -3.56 -7.05 -25.74
C TYR A 276 -2.97 -6.34 -26.96
N TRP A 277 -1.70 -6.58 -27.30
CA TRP A 277 -1.09 -6.08 -28.53
C TRP A 277 -1.77 -6.60 -29.80
N ALA A 278 -2.20 -7.87 -29.83
CA ALA A 278 -2.83 -8.44 -31.02
C ALA A 278 -4.26 -7.91 -31.24
N PHE A 279 -5.03 -7.74 -30.15
CA PHE A 279 -6.48 -7.52 -30.22
C PHE A 279 -6.97 -6.16 -29.68
N GLY A 280 -6.14 -5.41 -28.95
CA GLY A 280 -6.48 -4.10 -28.41
C GLY A 280 -7.72 -4.13 -27.52
N GLN A 281 -8.59 -3.12 -27.65
CA GLN A 281 -9.85 -3.04 -26.91
C GLN A 281 -10.88 -4.14 -27.27
N ASP A 282 -10.73 -4.79 -28.42
CA ASP A 282 -11.69 -5.75 -28.96
C ASP A 282 -11.46 -7.19 -28.48
N VAL A 283 -10.45 -7.41 -27.63
CA VAL A 283 -10.20 -8.71 -27.01
C VAL A 283 -11.41 -9.18 -26.19
N GLU A 284 -11.70 -10.48 -26.28
CA GLU A 284 -12.77 -11.13 -25.53
C GLU A 284 -12.31 -11.50 -24.11
N ASP A 285 -13.27 -11.87 -23.24
CA ASP A 285 -13.00 -12.25 -21.84
C ASP A 285 -12.04 -13.46 -21.69
N ASN A 286 -11.89 -14.24 -22.76
CA ASN A 286 -10.93 -15.35 -22.87
C ASN A 286 -10.18 -15.26 -24.21
N VAL A 287 -8.90 -14.91 -24.18
CA VAL A 287 -8.07 -14.71 -25.38
C VAL A 287 -8.03 -15.91 -26.35
N LEU A 288 -8.29 -17.14 -25.88
CA LEU A 288 -8.35 -18.32 -26.77
C LEU A 288 -9.57 -18.30 -27.69
N THR A 289 -10.60 -17.51 -27.41
CA THR A 289 -11.76 -17.38 -28.29
C THR A 289 -11.49 -16.47 -29.49
N ASP A 290 -10.53 -15.55 -29.38
CA ASP A 290 -10.12 -14.64 -30.44
C ASP A 290 -9.23 -15.34 -31.49
N LEU A 291 -8.51 -16.39 -31.09
CA LEU A 291 -7.66 -17.17 -31.98
C LEU A 291 -8.49 -18.13 -32.85
N LYS A 292 -8.43 -17.93 -34.17
CA LYS A 292 -9.20 -18.74 -35.14
C LYS A 292 -8.35 -19.73 -35.96
N ARG A 293 -7.03 -19.52 -36.06
CA ARG A 293 -6.12 -20.35 -36.87
C ARG A 293 -4.75 -20.55 -36.21
N PRO A 294 -4.11 -21.73 -36.36
CA PRO A 294 -4.66 -22.97 -36.95
C PRO A 294 -5.65 -23.67 -36.00
N ALA A 295 -6.77 -24.16 -36.54
CA ALA A 295 -7.92 -24.62 -35.74
C ALA A 295 -7.60 -25.82 -34.81
N TRP A 296 -6.76 -26.76 -35.26
CA TRP A 296 -6.36 -27.92 -34.45
C TRP A 296 -5.57 -27.52 -33.20
N LEU A 297 -4.78 -26.45 -33.29
CA LEU A 297 -3.94 -25.96 -32.19
C LEU A 297 -4.81 -25.28 -31.13
N ILE A 298 -5.79 -24.48 -31.56
CA ILE A 298 -6.73 -23.81 -30.66
C ILE A 298 -7.69 -24.80 -30.01
N ALA A 299 -8.16 -25.81 -30.76
CA ALA A 299 -8.92 -26.93 -30.19
C ALA A 299 -8.10 -27.64 -29.11
N SER A 300 -6.83 -27.95 -29.39
CA SER A 300 -5.93 -28.58 -28.42
C SER A 300 -5.73 -27.71 -27.17
N ALA A 301 -5.54 -26.39 -27.32
CA ALA A 301 -5.42 -25.47 -26.18
C ALA A 301 -6.68 -25.46 -25.31
N ASN A 302 -7.87 -25.44 -25.91
CA ASN A 302 -9.13 -25.53 -25.15
C ASN A 302 -9.24 -26.85 -24.38
N LEU A 303 -8.83 -27.97 -24.96
CA LEU A 303 -8.80 -29.26 -24.26
C LEU A 303 -7.76 -29.28 -23.12
N MET A 304 -6.60 -28.64 -23.32
CA MET A 304 -5.59 -28.47 -22.27
C MET A 304 -6.15 -27.65 -21.09
N VAL A 305 -6.91 -26.58 -21.35
CA VAL A 305 -7.60 -25.82 -20.28
C VAL A 305 -8.56 -26.72 -19.51
N VAL A 306 -9.35 -27.56 -20.20
CA VAL A 306 -10.27 -28.53 -19.55
C VAL A 306 -9.51 -29.46 -18.60
N VAL A 307 -8.40 -30.06 -19.06
CA VAL A 307 -7.59 -30.95 -18.21
C VAL A 307 -6.97 -30.20 -17.03
N HIS A 308 -6.51 -28.98 -17.26
CA HIS A 308 -5.96 -28.13 -16.21
C HIS A 308 -7.01 -27.83 -15.12
N VAL A 309 -8.16 -27.28 -15.50
CA VAL A 309 -9.18 -26.85 -14.53
C VAL A 309 -9.77 -28.03 -13.75
N ILE A 310 -9.74 -29.26 -14.32
CA ILE A 310 -10.09 -30.48 -13.58
C ILE A 310 -9.17 -30.65 -12.37
N GLY A 311 -7.85 -30.52 -12.57
CA GLY A 311 -6.87 -30.64 -11.50
C GLY A 311 -6.95 -29.49 -10.50
N SER A 312 -7.10 -28.26 -10.98
CA SER A 312 -7.18 -27.06 -10.13
C SER A 312 -8.40 -27.09 -9.23
N TYR A 313 -9.56 -27.51 -9.72
CA TYR A 313 -10.74 -27.74 -8.89
C TYR A 313 -10.44 -28.72 -7.73
N GLN A 314 -9.75 -29.83 -8.01
CA GLN A 314 -9.42 -30.78 -6.93
C GLN A 314 -8.48 -30.16 -5.89
N VAL A 315 -7.60 -29.25 -6.27
CA VAL A 315 -6.68 -28.58 -5.33
C VAL A 315 -7.43 -27.63 -4.40
N TYR A 316 -8.41 -26.86 -4.90
CA TYR A 316 -9.20 -25.92 -4.10
C TYR A 316 -10.34 -26.57 -3.31
N ALA A 317 -10.93 -27.66 -3.81
CA ALA A 317 -12.01 -28.36 -3.14
C ALA A 317 -11.56 -29.17 -1.91
N MET A 318 -10.32 -29.70 -1.91
CA MET A 318 -9.83 -30.59 -0.85
C MET A 318 -9.84 -29.98 0.57
N PRO A 319 -9.39 -28.73 0.78
CA PRO A 319 -9.52 -28.06 2.09
C PRO A 319 -10.97 -27.88 2.53
N VAL A 320 -11.87 -27.58 1.58
CA VAL A 320 -13.31 -27.41 1.87
C VAL A 320 -13.94 -28.74 2.27
N PHE A 321 -13.59 -29.83 1.58
CA PHE A 321 -14.03 -31.18 1.94
C PHE A 321 -13.62 -31.55 3.37
N ASP A 322 -12.35 -31.38 3.73
CA ASP A 322 -11.88 -31.67 5.10
C ASP A 322 -12.61 -30.81 6.15
N MET A 323 -12.90 -29.54 5.85
CA MET A 323 -13.65 -28.67 6.74
C MET A 323 -15.10 -29.13 6.93
N VAL A 324 -15.83 -29.38 5.84
CA VAL A 324 -17.26 -29.78 5.89
C VAL A 324 -17.41 -31.15 6.54
N GLU A 325 -16.55 -32.12 6.19
CA GLU A 325 -16.55 -33.44 6.82
C GLU A 325 -16.37 -33.34 8.33
N ARG A 326 -15.41 -32.54 8.82
CA ARG A 326 -15.21 -32.30 10.26
C ARG A 326 -16.40 -31.63 10.93
N LEU A 327 -17.03 -30.67 10.26
CA LEU A 327 -18.20 -29.98 10.77
C LEU A 327 -19.37 -30.96 10.93
N VAL A 328 -19.63 -31.79 9.92
CA VAL A 328 -20.69 -32.80 9.96
C VAL A 328 -20.41 -33.86 11.03
N MET A 329 -19.17 -34.34 11.14
CA MET A 329 -18.76 -35.26 12.21
C MET A 329 -19.01 -34.67 13.60
N LYS A 330 -18.62 -33.42 13.83
CA LYS A 330 -18.78 -32.77 15.15
C LYS A 330 -20.22 -32.40 15.47
N ARG A 331 -20.99 -31.91 14.49
CA ARG A 331 -22.33 -31.36 14.69
C ARG A 331 -23.41 -32.44 14.67
N PHE A 332 -23.29 -33.42 13.79
CA PHE A 332 -24.28 -34.48 13.57
C PHE A 332 -23.80 -35.86 14.05
N ASN A 333 -22.60 -35.95 14.65
CA ASN A 333 -22.01 -37.18 15.18
C ASN A 333 -21.93 -38.33 14.15
N PHE A 334 -21.76 -37.97 12.87
CA PHE A 334 -21.70 -38.93 11.76
C PHE A 334 -20.35 -39.65 11.72
N PRO A 335 -20.30 -40.99 11.55
CA PRO A 335 -19.05 -41.75 11.60
C PRO A 335 -18.14 -41.46 10.38
N PRO A 336 -16.81 -41.44 10.57
CA PRO A 336 -15.87 -41.30 9.46
C PRO A 336 -15.92 -42.55 8.56
N GLY A 337 -15.97 -42.36 7.25
CA GLY A 337 -16.02 -43.47 6.29
C GLY A 337 -16.41 -43.03 4.89
N ILE A 338 -16.60 -44.01 4.00
CA ILE A 338 -16.95 -43.78 2.59
C ILE A 338 -18.30 -43.05 2.46
N ALA A 339 -19.27 -43.38 3.31
CA ALA A 339 -20.60 -42.75 3.30
C ALA A 339 -20.54 -41.24 3.58
N LEU A 340 -19.77 -40.82 4.60
CA LEU A 340 -19.57 -39.41 4.92
C LEU A 340 -18.96 -38.67 3.72
N ARG A 341 -17.89 -39.24 3.16
CA ARG A 341 -17.19 -38.68 2.00
C ARG A 341 -18.12 -38.53 0.80
N LEU A 342 -18.87 -39.58 0.47
CA LEU A 342 -19.76 -39.59 -0.69
C LEU A 342 -20.85 -38.53 -0.53
N VAL A 343 -21.47 -38.42 0.65
CA VAL A 343 -22.53 -37.43 0.89
C VAL A 343 -21.99 -35.99 0.86
N THR A 344 -20.96 -35.68 1.65
CA THR A 344 -20.49 -34.29 1.80
C THR A 344 -19.85 -33.76 0.54
N ARG A 345 -19.03 -34.57 -0.14
CA ARG A 345 -18.33 -34.14 -1.35
C ARG A 345 -19.25 -34.06 -2.55
N SER A 346 -20.15 -35.02 -2.74
CA SER A 346 -21.14 -34.93 -3.82
C SER A 346 -22.11 -33.75 -3.61
N ALA A 347 -22.49 -33.43 -2.37
CA ALA A 347 -23.28 -32.24 -2.09
C ALA A 347 -22.54 -30.94 -2.46
N TYR A 348 -21.25 -30.86 -2.16
CA TYR A 348 -20.42 -29.70 -2.53
C TYR A 348 -20.23 -29.55 -4.04
N VAL A 349 -19.96 -30.65 -4.76
CA VAL A 349 -19.86 -30.64 -6.22
C VAL A 349 -21.21 -30.22 -6.83
N ALA A 350 -22.33 -30.74 -6.32
CA ALA A 350 -23.66 -30.34 -6.78
C ALA A 350 -23.92 -28.84 -6.56
N PHE A 351 -23.49 -28.27 -5.43
CA PHE A 351 -23.62 -26.85 -5.13
C PHE A 351 -22.81 -25.97 -6.10
N THR A 352 -21.52 -26.26 -6.27
CA THR A 352 -20.65 -25.49 -7.19
C THR A 352 -21.11 -25.62 -8.64
N LEU A 353 -21.62 -26.79 -9.04
CA LEU A 353 -22.22 -27.02 -10.35
C LEU A 353 -23.50 -26.19 -10.55
N PHE A 354 -24.39 -26.17 -9.57
CA PHE A 354 -25.62 -25.37 -9.61
C PHE A 354 -25.29 -23.87 -9.78
N ALA A 355 -24.35 -23.35 -8.99
CA ALA A 355 -23.91 -21.97 -9.09
C ALA A 355 -23.27 -21.66 -10.46
N GLY A 356 -22.39 -22.52 -10.97
CA GLY A 356 -21.75 -22.34 -12.28
C GLY A 356 -22.73 -22.38 -13.46
N VAL A 357 -23.80 -23.19 -13.37
CA VAL A 357 -24.87 -23.20 -14.39
C VAL A 357 -25.74 -21.95 -14.31
N THR A 358 -25.96 -21.41 -13.10
CA THR A 358 -26.83 -20.25 -12.87
C THR A 358 -26.16 -18.94 -13.29
N PHE A 359 -24.85 -18.80 -13.09
CA PHE A 359 -24.09 -17.57 -13.36
C PHE A 359 -22.91 -17.80 -14.32
N PRO A 360 -23.13 -17.96 -15.64
CA PRO A 360 -22.08 -18.34 -16.59
C PRO A 360 -21.23 -17.15 -17.13
N PHE A 361 -21.09 -16.06 -16.37
CA PHE A 361 -20.36 -14.85 -16.77
C PHE A 361 -18.90 -14.93 -16.31
N PHE A 362 -17.95 -15.09 -17.24
CA PHE A 362 -16.56 -15.42 -16.88
C PHE A 362 -15.79 -14.22 -16.32
N GLY A 363 -15.69 -13.10 -17.06
CA GLY A 363 -14.98 -11.91 -16.59
C GLY A 363 -15.57 -11.29 -15.31
N ASP A 364 -16.89 -11.23 -15.19
CA ASP A 364 -17.55 -10.64 -14.01
C ASP A 364 -17.36 -11.50 -12.74
N LEU A 365 -17.37 -12.84 -12.87
CA LEU A 365 -17.08 -13.73 -11.74
C LEU A 365 -15.61 -13.60 -11.27
N LEU A 366 -14.68 -13.49 -12.22
CA LEU A 366 -13.25 -13.30 -11.93
C LEU A 366 -13.01 -11.98 -11.18
N GLY A 367 -13.59 -10.87 -11.65
CA GLY A 367 -13.45 -9.58 -10.99
C GLY A 367 -14.10 -9.53 -9.61
N PHE A 368 -15.30 -10.10 -9.45
CA PHE A 368 -16.01 -10.15 -8.16
C PHE A 368 -15.24 -10.94 -7.10
N PHE A 369 -14.89 -12.20 -7.38
CA PHE A 369 -14.13 -13.02 -6.43
C PHE A 369 -12.71 -12.48 -6.23
N GLY A 370 -12.12 -11.93 -7.29
CA GLY A 370 -10.84 -11.23 -7.30
C GLY A 370 -10.76 -10.10 -6.28
N GLY A 371 -11.70 -9.16 -6.35
CA GLY A 371 -11.74 -8.02 -5.43
C GLY A 371 -12.11 -8.41 -4.00
N PHE A 372 -13.15 -9.23 -3.81
CA PHE A 372 -13.70 -9.49 -2.47
C PHE A 372 -12.98 -10.61 -1.69
N GLY A 373 -12.51 -11.65 -2.40
CA GLY A 373 -11.83 -12.80 -1.79
C GLY A 373 -10.31 -12.72 -1.92
N PHE A 374 -9.81 -12.54 -3.14
CA PHE A 374 -8.38 -12.66 -3.42
C PHE A 374 -7.55 -11.49 -2.92
N ALA A 375 -8.02 -10.25 -3.10
CA ALA A 375 -7.29 -9.09 -2.61
C ALA A 375 -7.02 -9.18 -1.08
N PRO A 376 -8.03 -9.45 -0.23
CA PRO A 376 -7.81 -9.69 1.20
C PRO A 376 -6.88 -10.85 1.54
N THR A 377 -7.09 -12.02 0.93
CA THR A 377 -6.34 -13.25 1.28
C THR A 377 -4.90 -13.27 0.75
N SER A 378 -4.63 -12.57 -0.36
CA SER A 378 -3.34 -12.67 -1.05
C SER A 378 -2.47 -11.42 -0.88
N TYR A 379 -3.06 -10.24 -0.67
CA TYR A 379 -2.32 -8.98 -0.54
C TYR A 379 -2.28 -8.48 0.90
N PHE A 380 -3.43 -8.45 1.58
CA PHE A 380 -3.57 -7.74 2.85
C PHE A 380 -3.31 -8.64 4.06
N LEU A 381 -4.03 -9.77 4.20
CA LEU A 381 -3.96 -10.62 5.38
C LEU A 381 -2.57 -11.19 5.67
N PRO A 382 -1.79 -11.69 4.69
CA PRO A 382 -0.43 -12.16 4.97
C PRO A 382 0.47 -11.07 5.55
N CYS A 383 0.37 -9.84 5.02
CA CYS A 383 1.11 -8.68 5.52
C CYS A 383 0.72 -8.35 6.97
N VAL A 384 -0.58 -8.29 7.26
CA VAL A 384 -1.08 -7.99 8.61
C VAL A 384 -0.64 -9.07 9.60
N MET A 385 -0.79 -10.35 9.26
CA MET A 385 -0.35 -11.46 10.11
C MET A 385 1.17 -11.45 10.32
N TRP A 386 1.95 -11.13 9.28
CA TRP A 386 3.41 -11.02 9.37
C TRP A 386 3.83 -9.96 10.38
N LEU A 387 3.22 -8.78 10.34
CA LEU A 387 3.49 -7.69 11.26
C LEU A 387 3.18 -8.06 12.71
N ILE A 388 1.99 -8.65 12.95
CA ILE A 388 1.55 -9.05 14.29
C ILE A 388 2.47 -10.14 14.87
N ILE A 389 2.80 -11.16 14.09
CA ILE A 389 3.51 -12.36 14.57
C ILE A 389 5.02 -12.12 14.65
N LYS A 390 5.64 -11.61 13.58
CA LYS A 390 7.11 -11.60 13.48
C LYS A 390 7.74 -10.37 14.08
N LYS A 391 6.98 -9.28 14.29
CA LYS A 391 7.48 -8.02 14.84
C LYS A 391 8.90 -7.70 14.31
N PRO A 392 9.13 -7.73 12.98
CA PRO A 392 10.47 -7.74 12.42
C PRO A 392 11.27 -6.52 12.87
N LYS A 393 12.58 -6.68 13.05
CA LYS A 393 13.48 -5.58 13.41
C LYS A 393 13.37 -4.45 12.39
N ARG A 394 13.34 -3.21 12.88
CA ARG A 394 13.28 -1.96 12.09
C ARG A 394 14.38 -1.97 11.01
N PHE A 395 14.04 -1.48 9.79
CA PHE A 395 14.94 -1.32 8.63
C PHE A 395 15.30 -2.56 7.77
N SER A 396 14.48 -3.63 7.75
CA SER A 396 14.56 -4.66 6.68
C SER A 396 13.78 -4.23 5.44
N THR A 397 14.10 -4.74 4.24
CA THR A 397 13.26 -4.59 3.02
C THR A 397 11.77 -4.86 3.24
N LYS A 398 11.41 -5.68 4.24
CA LYS A 398 10.02 -6.02 4.61
C LYS A 398 9.33 -5.01 5.53
N TRP A 399 10.09 -4.08 6.10
CA TRP A 399 9.64 -2.94 6.90
C TRP A 399 9.14 -1.79 6.01
N PHE A 400 9.77 -1.57 4.84
CA PHE A 400 9.41 -0.49 3.91
C PHE A 400 7.99 -0.57 3.32
N ILE A 401 7.37 -1.76 3.31
CA ILE A 401 6.00 -1.93 2.78
C ILE A 401 4.94 -1.44 3.80
N ASN A 402 5.34 -1.01 5.00
CA ASN A 402 4.40 -0.63 6.06
C ASN A 402 5.01 0.42 7.01
N TRP A 403 4.87 1.73 6.71
CA TRP A 403 4.19 2.77 7.54
C TRP A 403 4.51 4.25 7.21
N SER A 404 3.51 5.09 7.51
CA SER A 404 3.40 6.58 7.56
C SER A 404 4.13 7.39 6.47
N PRO A 405 3.51 7.50 5.28
CA PRO A 405 3.99 8.41 4.25
C PRO A 405 3.81 9.86 4.68
N ILE A 406 4.84 10.70 4.53
CA ILE A 406 4.66 12.14 4.36
C ILE A 406 4.03 12.33 2.98
N ILE A 407 2.85 12.92 2.91
CA ILE A 407 2.15 13.23 1.67
C ILE A 407 1.98 14.75 1.54
N SER A 408 1.90 15.24 0.30
CA SER A 408 1.50 16.64 0.08
C SER A 408 0.00 16.81 0.32
N GLY A 409 -0.37 17.88 1.00
CA GLY A 409 -1.76 18.31 1.18
C GLY A 409 -2.37 18.96 -0.07
N ALA A 410 -1.63 19.11 -1.17
CA ALA A 410 -2.06 19.83 -2.36
C ALA A 410 -3.36 19.27 -2.97
N SER A 411 -3.53 17.95 -3.00
CA SER A 411 -4.76 17.29 -3.47
C SER A 411 -5.99 17.58 -2.59
N GLN A 412 -5.76 18.05 -1.35
CA GLN A 412 -6.79 18.42 -0.39
C GLN A 412 -6.95 19.95 -0.29
N GLY A 413 -6.26 20.71 -1.15
CA GLY A 413 -6.31 22.18 -1.17
C GLY A 413 -5.41 22.84 -0.11
N SER A 414 -4.48 22.10 0.50
CA SER A 414 -3.54 22.63 1.49
C SER A 414 -2.13 22.78 0.90
N GLY A 415 -1.43 23.84 1.31
CA GLY A 415 -0.01 24.04 0.99
C GLY A 415 0.96 23.26 1.91
N GLU A 416 0.42 22.50 2.87
CA GLU A 416 1.19 21.84 3.92
C GLU A 416 1.44 20.36 3.65
N TYR A 417 2.36 19.77 4.42
CA TYR A 417 2.68 18.35 4.35
C TYR A 417 2.11 17.60 5.56
N PHE A 418 1.46 16.47 5.29
CA PHE A 418 0.78 15.69 6.30
C PHE A 418 1.53 14.40 6.62
N SER A 419 1.47 13.99 7.88
CA SER A 419 1.89 12.66 8.33
C SER A 419 0.74 11.95 9.02
N ARG A 420 0.68 10.63 8.88
CA ARG A 420 -0.33 9.82 9.55
C ARG A 420 0.12 9.49 10.98
N VAL A 421 -0.65 9.98 11.95
CA VAL A 421 -0.37 9.85 13.39
C VAL A 421 -1.57 9.19 14.08
N GLY A 422 -1.33 8.17 14.90
CA GLY A 422 -2.36 7.55 15.71
C GLY A 422 -2.53 8.28 17.05
N ILE A 423 -3.75 8.67 17.39
CA ILE A 423 -4.09 9.37 18.64
C ILE A 423 -4.97 8.46 19.49
N GLY A 424 -4.64 8.31 20.76
CA GLY A 424 -5.46 7.58 21.73
C GLY A 424 -5.18 6.08 21.85
N LYS A 425 -5.98 5.43 22.70
CA LYS A 425 -5.92 3.98 22.94
C LYS A 425 -7.34 3.37 22.96
N PRO A 426 -7.72 2.59 21.93
CA PRO A 426 -6.93 2.20 20.75
C PRO A 426 -6.61 3.41 19.83
N PRO A 427 -5.50 3.36 19.07
CA PRO A 427 -5.07 4.49 18.25
C PRO A 427 -6.02 4.73 17.08
N ILE A 428 -6.56 5.95 17.00
CA ILE A 428 -7.32 6.47 15.87
C ILE A 428 -6.36 7.24 14.98
N GLN A 429 -6.28 6.85 13.72
CA GLN A 429 -5.35 7.46 12.77
C GLN A 429 -5.88 8.82 12.32
N ALA A 430 -5.02 9.83 12.30
CA ALA A 430 -5.30 11.20 11.92
C ALA A 430 -4.17 11.77 11.05
N TYR A 431 -4.49 12.60 10.06
CA TYR A 431 -3.49 13.41 9.36
C TYR A 431 -3.10 14.63 10.19
N LEU A 432 -1.83 14.77 10.54
CA LEU A 432 -1.31 15.97 11.19
C LEU A 432 -0.34 16.70 10.29
N ILE A 433 -0.42 18.02 10.26
CA ILE A 433 0.57 18.88 9.61
C ILE A 433 1.91 18.71 10.31
N LEU A 434 2.98 18.55 9.53
CA LEU A 434 4.35 18.58 10.04
C LEU A 434 4.82 20.02 10.08
N ASP A 435 5.00 20.56 11.29
CA ASP A 435 5.34 21.97 11.46
C ASP A 435 6.56 22.13 12.37
N THR A 436 7.69 22.49 11.79
CA THR A 436 8.92 22.83 12.52
C THR A 436 8.93 24.25 13.09
N GLY A 437 7.94 25.07 12.75
CA GLY A 437 7.74 26.43 13.22
C GLY A 437 6.93 26.54 14.51
N SER A 438 6.42 25.44 15.08
CA SER A 438 5.66 25.47 16.33
C SER A 438 5.94 24.29 17.26
N ASP A 439 5.65 24.49 18.54
CA ASP A 439 5.91 23.50 19.59
C ASP A 439 4.67 22.68 19.97
N VAL A 440 3.47 23.27 19.97
CA VAL A 440 2.30 22.58 20.52
C VAL A 440 1.73 21.57 19.52
N ASN A 441 1.77 20.30 19.88
CA ASN A 441 1.01 19.25 19.21
C ASN A 441 -0.47 19.38 19.54
N TRP A 442 -1.38 19.32 18.57
CA TRP A 442 -2.82 19.39 18.86
C TRP A 442 -3.68 18.70 17.79
N VAL A 443 -4.91 18.37 18.18
CA VAL A 443 -5.95 17.79 17.30
C VAL A 443 -7.31 18.39 17.58
N GLN A 444 -8.20 18.43 16.59
CA GLN A 444 -9.60 18.81 16.82
C GLN A 444 -10.32 17.74 17.65
N CYS A 445 -11.01 18.18 18.69
CA CYS A 445 -11.67 17.34 19.66
C CYS A 445 -13.17 17.62 19.79
N ALA A 446 -13.93 16.56 20.06
CA ALA A 446 -15.33 16.67 20.41
C ALA A 446 -15.51 16.98 21.92
N PRO A 447 -16.51 17.80 22.30
CA PRO A 447 -17.41 18.54 21.41
C PRO A 447 -16.67 19.69 20.74
N CYS A 448 -16.83 19.85 19.42
CA CYS A 448 -16.31 21.04 18.77
C CYS A 448 -17.37 22.14 18.73
N ALA A 449 -17.00 23.33 19.20
CA ALA A 449 -17.82 24.53 19.18
C ALA A 449 -17.74 25.24 17.82
N ASP A 450 -16.52 25.45 17.33
CA ASP A 450 -16.24 26.01 16.00
C ASP A 450 -15.00 25.32 15.43
N CYS A 451 -15.14 24.57 14.33
CA CYS A 451 -14.04 23.80 13.74
C CYS A 451 -14.10 23.88 12.23
N TYR A 452 -12.93 23.98 11.62
CA TYR A 452 -12.78 23.77 10.19
C TYR A 452 -13.00 22.29 9.82
N GLN A 453 -13.26 22.08 8.54
CA GLN A 453 -13.51 20.74 8.00
C GLN A 453 -12.19 19.99 7.78
N GLN A 454 -12.10 18.78 8.34
CA GLN A 454 -10.95 17.89 8.24
C GLN A 454 -11.30 16.58 7.51
N SER A 455 -10.30 15.87 6.99
CA SER A 455 -10.50 14.62 6.22
C SER A 455 -10.88 13.42 7.09
N ASP A 456 -10.28 13.32 8.27
CA ASP A 456 -10.53 12.25 9.24
C ASP A 456 -11.62 12.65 10.27
N PRO A 457 -12.24 11.72 10.99
CA PRO A 457 -13.18 12.05 12.06
C PRO A 457 -12.54 12.88 13.19
N ILE A 458 -13.31 13.79 13.78
CA ILE A 458 -12.91 14.55 14.98
C ILE A 458 -12.59 13.57 16.11
N PHE A 459 -11.51 13.84 16.86
CA PHE A 459 -11.09 12.96 17.95
C PHE A 459 -12.11 13.04 19.10
N GLU A 460 -12.55 11.89 19.58
CA GLU A 460 -13.52 11.77 20.69
C GLU A 460 -12.77 11.41 21.97
N PRO A 461 -12.53 12.36 22.90
CA PRO A 461 -11.76 12.11 24.13
C PRO A 461 -12.28 10.90 24.93
N ALA A 462 -13.59 10.76 25.03
CA ALA A 462 -14.25 9.69 25.78
C ALA A 462 -14.01 8.28 25.19
N SER A 463 -13.55 8.19 23.94
CA SER A 463 -13.27 6.92 23.27
C SER A 463 -11.87 6.36 23.56
N SER A 464 -10.98 7.20 24.12
CA SER A 464 -9.59 6.84 24.40
C SER A 464 -9.39 6.49 25.88
N ALA A 465 -8.81 5.31 26.14
CA ALA A 465 -8.49 4.88 27.49
C ALA A 465 -7.22 5.55 28.06
N SER A 466 -6.47 6.31 27.25
CA SER A 466 -5.26 7.02 27.66
C SER A 466 -5.39 8.54 27.68
N PHE A 467 -6.60 9.06 27.42
CA PHE A 467 -6.89 10.47 27.56
C PHE A 467 -6.82 10.88 29.04
N SER A 468 -5.98 11.86 29.36
CA SER A 468 -5.84 12.36 30.72
C SER A 468 -5.68 13.88 30.75
N PRO A 469 -6.61 14.63 31.36
CA PRO A 469 -6.48 16.07 31.54
C PRO A 469 -5.22 16.46 32.31
N LEU A 470 -4.60 17.59 31.97
CA LEU A 470 -3.50 18.15 32.73
C LEU A 470 -4.00 19.17 33.76
N SER A 471 -3.45 19.10 34.97
CA SER A 471 -3.72 20.11 35.98
C SER A 471 -2.90 21.39 35.76
N CYS A 472 -3.40 22.51 36.24
CA CYS A 472 -2.81 23.82 35.99
C CYS A 472 -1.40 23.98 36.61
N ASN A 473 -1.07 23.15 37.60
CA ASN A 473 0.23 23.17 38.27
C ASN A 473 1.29 22.28 37.60
N THR A 474 0.92 21.54 36.55
CA THR A 474 1.86 20.71 35.80
C THR A 474 2.89 21.58 35.07
N ARG A 475 4.09 21.02 34.88
CA ARG A 475 5.17 21.70 34.14
C ARG A 475 4.75 22.00 32.71
N GLN A 476 4.05 21.06 32.08
CA GLN A 476 3.55 21.17 30.72
C GLN A 476 2.60 22.35 30.57
N CYS A 477 1.62 22.50 31.47
CA CYS A 477 0.70 23.65 31.43
C CYS A 477 1.43 25.00 31.57
N ARG A 478 2.39 25.07 32.50
CA ARG A 478 3.19 26.28 32.72
C ARG A 478 4.18 26.62 31.60
N SER A 479 4.37 25.69 30.66
CA SER A 479 5.24 25.89 29.48
C SER A 479 4.47 26.40 28.26
N LEU A 480 3.15 26.59 28.36
CA LEU A 480 2.35 27.24 27.33
C LEU A 480 2.53 28.75 27.40
N ASP A 481 2.66 29.39 26.24
CA ASP A 481 2.71 30.85 26.14
C ASP A 481 1.40 31.50 26.59
N VAL A 482 0.27 30.92 26.15
CA VAL A 482 -1.07 31.33 26.55
C VAL A 482 -1.78 30.13 27.18
N SER A 483 -2.10 30.25 28.46
CA SER A 483 -2.86 29.26 29.20
C SER A 483 -3.87 29.90 30.14
N GLU A 484 -4.98 29.20 30.36
CA GLU A 484 -5.98 29.55 31.36
C GLU A 484 -6.25 28.33 32.26
N CYS A 485 -6.59 28.57 33.52
CA CYS A 485 -6.94 27.51 34.45
C CYS A 485 -8.42 27.54 34.81
N ARG A 486 -9.13 26.44 34.56
CA ARG A 486 -10.55 26.32 34.87
C ARG A 486 -10.82 25.00 35.58
N ASN A 487 -11.31 25.05 36.82
CA ASN A 487 -11.57 23.87 37.67
C ASN A 487 -10.38 22.89 37.74
N ASP A 488 -9.16 23.43 37.92
CA ASP A 488 -7.89 22.69 37.90
C ASP A 488 -7.59 21.95 36.58
N THR A 489 -8.27 22.30 35.48
CA THR A 489 -7.94 21.84 34.12
C THR A 489 -7.19 22.94 33.38
N CYS A 490 -6.07 22.58 32.77
CA CYS A 490 -5.27 23.48 31.94
C CYS A 490 -5.93 23.68 30.58
N LEU A 491 -6.13 24.93 30.18
CA LEU A 491 -6.58 25.33 28.85
C LEU A 491 -5.39 25.92 28.08
N TYR A 492 -5.37 25.68 26.77
CA TYR A 492 -4.34 26.23 25.89
C TYR A 492 -4.97 27.07 24.79
N GLU A 493 -4.22 28.06 24.32
CA GLU A 493 -4.48 28.78 23.08
C GLU A 493 -3.16 28.90 22.31
N VAL A 494 -3.21 28.63 21.01
CA VAL A 494 -2.08 28.83 20.09
C VAL A 494 -2.58 29.61 18.89
N SER A 495 -1.85 30.65 18.53
CA SER A 495 -2.08 31.50 17.36
C SER A 495 -0.89 31.42 16.41
N TYR A 496 -1.17 31.29 15.12
CA TYR A 496 -0.18 31.11 14.05
C TYR A 496 0.00 32.40 13.24
N GLY A 497 1.13 32.49 12.53
CA GLY A 497 1.52 33.71 11.79
C GLY A 497 0.61 34.08 10.60
N ASP A 498 -0.20 33.13 10.12
CA ASP A 498 -1.23 33.34 9.10
C ASP A 498 -2.57 33.83 9.67
N GLY A 499 -2.67 33.96 11.00
CA GLY A 499 -3.89 34.35 11.72
C GLY A 499 -4.75 33.17 12.15
N SER A 500 -4.36 31.93 11.84
CA SER A 500 -5.03 30.72 12.31
C SER A 500 -4.86 30.55 13.82
N TYR A 501 -5.79 29.86 14.48
CA TYR A 501 -5.71 29.60 15.92
C TYR A 501 -6.39 28.29 16.34
N THR A 502 -6.04 27.81 17.53
CA THR A 502 -6.65 26.64 18.19
C THR A 502 -6.77 26.90 19.69
N VAL A 503 -7.93 26.60 20.26
CA VAL A 503 -8.24 26.77 21.69
C VAL A 503 -8.92 25.51 22.22
N GLY A 504 -8.51 25.06 23.39
CA GLY A 504 -9.18 23.95 24.07
C GLY A 504 -8.50 23.48 25.33
N ASP A 505 -8.69 22.20 25.66
CA ASP A 505 -8.12 21.59 26.85
C ASP A 505 -6.69 21.10 26.56
N PHE A 506 -5.76 21.38 27.46
CA PHE A 506 -4.42 20.82 27.39
C PHE A 506 -4.37 19.51 28.16
N VAL A 507 -3.99 18.43 27.48
CA VAL A 507 -4.15 17.06 27.97
C VAL A 507 -2.91 16.24 27.69
N THR A 508 -2.87 15.04 28.24
CA THR A 508 -1.91 14.02 27.84
C THR A 508 -2.62 12.88 27.13
N GLU A 509 -1.96 12.35 26.11
CA GLU A 509 -2.48 11.26 25.31
C GLU A 509 -1.35 10.36 24.80
N THR A 510 -1.70 9.18 24.30
CA THR A 510 -0.81 8.29 23.58
C THR A 510 -0.75 8.69 22.12
N ILE A 511 0.43 9.09 21.66
CA ILE A 511 0.71 9.31 20.24
C ILE A 511 1.40 8.06 19.67
N THR A 512 0.93 7.60 18.52
CA THR A 512 1.47 6.44 17.81
C THR A 512 2.00 6.86 16.45
N LEU A 513 3.32 6.79 16.28
CA LEU A 513 4.01 6.98 15.01
C LEU A 513 4.60 5.64 14.58
N GLY A 514 4.20 5.13 13.42
CA GLY A 514 4.64 3.78 13.09
C GLY A 514 4.09 2.75 14.09
N SER A 515 4.84 1.67 14.25
CA SER A 515 4.63 0.71 15.35
C SER A 515 5.00 1.23 16.76
N ALA A 516 5.44 2.49 16.89
CA ALA A 516 5.90 3.05 18.16
C ALA A 516 4.81 3.91 18.79
N SER A 517 4.48 3.64 20.05
CA SER A 517 3.59 4.49 20.83
C SER A 517 4.39 5.17 21.93
N VAL A 518 4.18 6.46 22.06
CA VAL A 518 4.68 7.27 23.17
C VAL A 518 3.47 7.64 24.01
N ASN A 519 3.50 7.24 25.28
CA ASN A 519 2.43 7.56 26.21
C ASN A 519 2.68 8.92 26.84
N ASN A 520 1.62 9.54 27.36
CA ASN A 520 1.68 10.77 28.14
C ASN A 520 2.30 11.95 27.39
N VAL A 521 2.09 12.01 26.06
CA VAL A 521 2.48 13.17 25.27
C VAL A 521 1.46 14.28 25.52
N ALA A 522 1.92 15.44 25.94
CA ALA A 522 1.11 16.64 26.09
C ALA A 522 0.66 17.12 24.72
N ILE A 523 -0.65 17.21 24.53
CA ILE A 523 -1.30 17.70 23.32
C ILE A 523 -2.44 18.66 23.65
N GLY A 524 -2.71 19.58 22.74
CA GLY A 524 -3.92 20.36 22.70
C GLY A 524 -5.10 19.57 22.15
N CYS A 525 -6.20 19.55 22.90
CA CYS A 525 -7.48 19.02 22.47
C CYS A 525 -8.37 20.20 22.08
N GLY A 526 -8.34 20.58 20.81
CA GLY A 526 -8.89 21.83 20.30
C GLY A 526 -10.40 21.76 20.08
N HIS A 527 -11.15 22.62 20.77
CA HIS A 527 -12.60 22.71 20.68
C HIS A 527 -13.08 23.93 19.89
N ASN A 528 -12.20 24.91 19.68
CA ASN A 528 -12.43 26.06 18.81
C ASN A 528 -11.17 26.24 17.93
N ASN A 529 -11.30 25.99 16.64
CA ASN A 529 -10.18 26.01 15.70
C ASN A 529 -10.63 26.65 14.37
N GLU A 530 -9.96 27.73 13.99
CA GLU A 530 -10.17 28.41 12.71
C GLU A 530 -8.82 28.64 12.03
N GLY A 531 -8.77 28.52 10.71
CA GLY A 531 -7.52 28.72 9.99
C GLY A 531 -7.39 27.93 8.69
N LEU A 532 -6.18 27.96 8.14
CA LEU A 532 -5.79 27.33 6.88
C LEU A 532 -5.35 25.87 7.04
N PHE A 533 -6.01 25.11 7.91
CA PHE A 533 -5.66 23.71 8.25
C PHE A 533 -6.41 22.66 7.41
N VAL A 534 -6.92 23.05 6.23
CA VAL A 534 -7.83 22.23 5.41
C VAL A 534 -7.28 20.82 5.19
N GLY A 535 -8.10 19.82 5.51
CA GLY A 535 -7.79 18.40 5.32
C GLY A 535 -7.03 17.73 6.49
N ALA A 536 -6.24 18.48 7.25
CA ALA A 536 -5.56 17.96 8.43
C ALA A 536 -6.52 17.87 9.62
N ALA A 537 -6.26 16.97 10.57
CA ALA A 537 -7.00 16.87 11.82
C ALA A 537 -6.38 17.71 12.96
N GLY A 538 -5.25 18.35 12.68
CA GLY A 538 -4.43 19.06 13.63
C GLY A 538 -2.98 19.14 13.17
N LEU A 539 -2.07 19.31 14.13
CA LEU A 539 -0.68 19.63 13.87
C LEU A 539 0.25 18.86 14.81
N LEU A 540 1.37 18.40 14.26
CA LEU A 540 2.49 17.79 14.98
C LEU A 540 3.62 18.83 15.04
N GLY A 541 3.76 19.47 16.20
CA GLY A 541 4.77 20.49 16.46
C GLY A 541 6.14 19.85 16.56
N LEU A 542 6.98 20.11 15.56
CA LEU A 542 8.35 19.63 15.47
C LEU A 542 9.36 20.67 15.95
N GLY A 543 8.92 21.81 16.49
CA GLY A 543 9.75 22.92 16.96
C GLY A 543 10.77 22.58 18.05
N GLY A 544 11.46 23.61 18.49
CA GLY A 544 12.62 23.55 19.36
C GLY A 544 12.32 23.68 20.85
N GLY A 545 11.10 24.05 21.23
CA GLY A 545 10.68 24.29 22.60
C GLY A 545 10.27 23.02 23.34
N SER A 546 9.98 23.16 24.63
CA SER A 546 9.77 22.00 25.52
C SER A 546 8.49 21.20 25.28
N LEU A 547 7.49 21.81 24.62
CA LEU A 547 6.22 21.18 24.27
C LEU A 547 6.26 20.51 22.88
N SER A 548 7.33 20.69 22.10
CA SER A 548 7.47 20.04 20.80
C SER A 548 7.56 18.53 20.92
N PHE A 549 7.07 17.83 19.90
CA PHE A 549 7.13 16.38 19.88
C PHE A 549 8.57 15.84 20.00
N PRO A 550 9.59 16.37 19.28
CA PRO A 550 10.98 15.96 19.49
C PRO A 550 11.43 16.09 20.95
N SER A 551 11.11 17.20 21.62
CA SER A 551 11.47 17.43 23.03
C SER A 551 10.75 16.48 23.97
N GLN A 552 9.46 16.23 23.75
CA GLN A 552 8.65 15.35 24.60
C GLN A 552 9.06 13.86 24.52
N ILE A 553 9.74 13.45 23.45
CA ILE A 553 10.25 12.08 23.28
C ILE A 553 11.76 11.96 23.53
N ASP A 554 12.40 13.02 24.03
CA ASP A 554 13.84 13.12 24.21
C ASP A 554 14.63 12.78 22.93
N ALA A 555 14.18 13.29 21.78
CA ALA A 555 14.86 13.08 20.51
C ALA A 555 16.23 13.79 20.50
N THR A 556 17.25 13.06 20.08
CA THR A 556 18.61 13.56 19.84
C THR A 556 18.77 14.13 18.43
N SER A 557 17.93 13.68 17.50
CA SER A 557 17.86 14.18 16.14
C SER A 557 16.51 13.84 15.52
N PHE A 558 16.16 14.52 14.44
CA PHE A 558 15.06 14.10 13.57
C PHE A 558 15.32 14.53 12.12
N SER A 559 14.69 13.88 11.14
CA SER A 559 14.75 14.29 9.75
C SER A 559 13.44 14.00 9.03
N TYR A 560 13.13 14.82 8.03
CA TYR A 560 12.01 14.59 7.12
C TYR A 560 12.43 14.86 5.69
N CYS A 561 11.68 14.36 4.74
CA CYS A 561 11.87 14.67 3.33
C CYS A 561 10.53 15.00 2.70
N LEU A 562 10.44 16.12 2.00
CA LEU A 562 9.21 16.58 1.38
C LEU A 562 9.25 16.20 -0.09
N VAL A 563 8.33 15.35 -0.53
CA VAL A 563 8.17 15.01 -1.95
C VAL A 563 7.72 16.24 -2.74
N ASP A 564 7.79 16.17 -4.06
CA ASP A 564 7.23 17.23 -4.90
C ASP A 564 5.73 17.42 -4.60
N ARG A 565 5.28 18.67 -4.56
CA ARG A 565 3.89 19.05 -4.22
C ARG A 565 2.84 18.29 -5.04
N ASP A 566 3.11 18.10 -6.32
CA ASP A 566 2.18 17.50 -7.27
C ASP A 566 2.40 15.98 -7.43
N SER A 567 3.23 15.38 -6.58
CA SER A 567 3.53 13.95 -6.60
C SER A 567 2.58 13.16 -5.70
N ASP A 568 2.08 12.04 -6.21
CA ASP A 568 1.37 11.03 -5.43
C ASP A 568 2.31 10.19 -4.54
N SER A 569 3.61 10.51 -4.54
CA SER A 569 4.61 9.79 -3.76
C SER A 569 4.55 10.13 -2.29
N ALA A 570 5.14 9.23 -1.51
CA ALA A 570 5.18 9.27 -0.07
C ALA A 570 6.62 9.40 0.40
N SER A 571 6.87 10.16 1.47
CA SER A 571 8.18 10.21 2.11
C SER A 571 8.15 9.87 3.60
N THR A 572 9.19 10.19 4.37
CA THR A 572 9.36 9.71 5.75
C THR A 572 9.76 10.80 6.74
N LEU A 573 9.22 10.73 7.96
CA LEU A 573 9.71 11.42 9.15
C LEU A 573 10.46 10.40 10.04
N GLU A 574 11.69 10.72 10.43
CA GLU A 574 12.57 9.85 11.22
C GLU A 574 13.07 10.58 12.46
N PHE A 575 13.17 9.86 13.58
CA PHE A 575 13.75 10.37 14.83
C PHE A 575 14.98 9.54 15.20
N ASN A 576 15.97 10.19 15.78
CA ASN A 576 17.24 9.59 16.23
C ASN A 576 18.03 8.93 15.09
N SER A 577 18.01 9.54 13.90
CA SER A 577 18.79 9.17 12.73
C SER A 577 20.04 10.06 12.60
N THR A 578 21.17 9.48 12.17
CA THR A 578 22.39 10.25 11.93
C THR A 578 22.35 10.97 10.59
N LEU A 579 22.83 12.22 10.55
CA LEU A 579 23.05 12.92 9.29
C LEU A 579 24.07 12.16 8.42
N PRO A 580 23.79 11.93 7.14
CA PRO A 580 24.70 11.20 6.27
C PRO A 580 25.92 12.08 5.90
N PRO A 581 27.08 11.48 5.58
CA PRO A 581 28.31 12.23 5.32
C PRO A 581 28.24 13.18 4.12
N ASN A 582 27.32 12.94 3.18
CA ASN A 582 27.10 13.78 2.00
C ASN A 582 26.10 14.92 2.22
N ALA A 583 25.63 15.14 3.45
CA ALA A 583 24.75 16.25 3.77
C ALA A 583 25.49 17.59 3.65
N VAL A 584 24.84 18.58 3.05
CA VAL A 584 25.24 19.98 3.15
C VAL A 584 24.88 20.44 4.57
N ALA A 585 25.86 20.45 5.47
CA ALA A 585 25.66 20.73 6.89
C ALA A 585 25.86 22.22 7.21
N ALA A 586 24.89 22.84 7.86
CA ALA A 586 24.93 24.20 8.37
C ALA A 586 24.79 24.22 9.91
N PRO A 587 25.30 25.25 10.59
CA PRO A 587 25.07 25.41 12.03
C PRO A 587 23.57 25.55 12.34
N LEU A 588 23.10 24.78 13.33
CA LEU A 588 21.79 24.97 13.95
C LEU A 588 21.95 25.95 15.11
N LEU A 589 21.44 27.15 14.92
CA LEU A 589 21.49 28.23 15.89
C LEU A 589 20.25 28.21 16.77
N ARG A 590 20.38 28.72 17.99
CA ARG A 590 19.28 28.89 18.95
C ARG A 590 19.18 30.34 19.36
N ASN A 591 17.95 30.83 19.46
CA ASN A 591 17.65 32.14 19.98
C ASN A 591 17.19 32.00 21.43
N HIS A 592 17.89 32.65 22.36
CA HIS A 592 17.54 32.57 23.78
C HIS A 592 16.25 33.35 24.13
N HIS A 593 15.78 34.22 23.23
CA HIS A 593 14.53 34.95 23.39
C HIS A 593 13.32 34.20 22.79
N LEU A 594 13.56 33.27 21.85
CA LEU A 594 12.53 32.49 21.14
C LEU A 594 13.07 31.07 20.89
N ASP A 595 12.76 30.13 21.78
CA ASP A 595 13.30 28.76 21.76
C ASP A 595 12.56 27.79 20.82
N THR A 596 11.37 28.17 20.35
CA THR A 596 10.55 27.42 19.38
C THR A 596 11.24 27.18 18.05
N PHE A 597 12.00 28.15 17.52
CA PHE A 597 12.48 28.04 16.15
C PHE A 597 13.85 27.40 16.01
N TYR A 598 14.03 26.65 14.92
CA TYR A 598 15.34 26.18 14.46
C TYR A 598 15.94 27.16 13.47
N TYR A 599 16.91 27.94 13.95
CA TYR A 599 17.63 28.87 13.11
C TYR A 599 18.76 28.17 12.36
N VAL A 600 18.91 28.48 11.08
CA VAL A 600 20.01 27.99 10.24
C VAL A 600 21.02 29.11 10.02
N GLY A 601 22.31 28.80 10.16
CA GLY A 601 23.39 29.72 9.83
C GLY A 601 23.53 29.95 8.33
N LEU A 602 22.60 30.69 7.73
CA LEU A 602 22.67 31.13 6.33
C LEU A 602 23.60 32.35 6.23
N THR A 603 24.48 32.35 5.22
CA THR A 603 25.48 33.41 5.00
C THR A 603 25.24 34.21 3.73
N GLY A 604 24.46 33.68 2.79
CA GLY A 604 24.18 34.35 1.55
C GLY A 604 23.27 33.57 0.60
N LEU A 605 22.97 34.24 -0.51
CA LEU A 605 22.16 33.73 -1.61
C LEU A 605 22.92 33.96 -2.92
N SER A 606 22.76 33.10 -3.91
CA SER A 606 23.31 33.33 -5.26
C SER A 606 22.30 33.04 -6.36
N VAL A 607 22.43 33.77 -7.47
CA VAL A 607 21.66 33.55 -8.70
C VAL A 607 22.64 33.37 -9.87
N GLY A 608 22.54 32.22 -10.55
CA GLY A 608 23.41 31.87 -11.68
C GLY A 608 24.90 31.84 -11.30
N GLY A 609 25.20 31.45 -10.06
CA GLY A 609 26.56 31.35 -9.51
C GLY A 609 27.13 32.65 -8.94
N GLU A 610 26.46 33.80 -9.11
CA GLU A 610 26.89 35.07 -8.52
C GLU A 610 26.16 35.34 -7.21
N LEU A 611 26.91 35.72 -6.17
CA LEU A 611 26.35 36.11 -4.87
C LEU A 611 25.50 37.37 -5.01
N VAL A 612 24.33 37.36 -4.38
CA VAL A 612 23.45 38.51 -4.27
C VAL A 612 24.06 39.51 -3.28
N SER A 613 24.05 40.79 -3.63
CA SER A 613 24.66 41.86 -2.84
C SER A 613 23.84 42.22 -1.60
N VAL A 614 23.86 41.35 -0.58
CA VAL A 614 23.20 41.54 0.71
C VAL A 614 24.23 41.36 1.83
N PRO A 615 24.27 42.23 2.86
CA PRO A 615 25.18 42.03 3.98
C PRO A 615 24.83 40.78 4.78
N GLU A 616 25.84 40.03 5.23
CA GLU A 616 25.65 38.79 6.00
C GLU A 616 24.82 39.02 7.29
N SER A 617 24.91 40.21 7.88
CA SER A 617 24.13 40.61 9.04
C SER A 617 22.61 40.54 8.82
N ALA A 618 22.14 40.58 7.57
CA ALA A 618 20.71 40.43 7.26
C ALA A 618 20.18 39.01 7.54
N PHE A 619 21.06 38.01 7.65
CA PHE A 619 20.71 36.62 7.96
C PHE A 619 20.96 36.24 9.42
N GLN A 620 21.56 37.14 10.21
CA GLN A 620 21.97 36.87 11.59
C GLN A 620 20.88 37.29 12.59
N ILE A 621 20.93 36.69 13.78
CA ILE A 621 20.11 37.08 14.93
C ILE A 621 20.85 38.23 15.62
N ASP A 622 20.18 39.35 15.85
CA ASP A 622 20.75 40.49 16.57
C ASP A 622 20.76 40.28 18.10
N GLU A 623 21.39 41.21 18.82
CA GLU A 623 21.49 41.15 20.29
C GLU A 623 20.12 41.20 21.01
N SER A 624 19.07 41.69 20.33
CA SER A 624 17.71 41.73 20.86
C SER A 624 16.91 40.47 20.54
N GLY A 625 17.51 39.50 19.85
CA GLY A 625 16.85 38.27 19.42
C GLY A 625 15.99 38.43 18.16
N ASN A 626 16.10 39.55 17.43
CA ASN A 626 15.40 39.74 16.15
C ASN A 626 16.27 39.25 15.00
N GLY A 627 15.66 39.03 13.83
CA GLY A 627 16.40 38.58 12.66
C GLY A 627 16.55 37.05 12.62
N GLY A 628 17.56 36.60 11.90
CA GLY A 628 17.80 35.18 11.66
C GLY A 628 16.97 34.58 10.52
N VAL A 629 17.34 33.34 10.17
CA VAL A 629 16.66 32.53 9.16
C VAL A 629 16.27 31.20 9.79
N ILE A 630 15.02 30.78 9.65
CA ILE A 630 14.53 29.49 10.13
C ILE A 630 14.21 28.56 8.97
N VAL A 631 14.23 27.25 9.22
CA VAL A 631 13.76 26.24 8.27
C VAL A 631 12.40 25.74 8.75
N ASP A 632 11.37 25.99 7.96
CA ASP A 632 10.00 25.74 8.36
C ASP A 632 9.21 24.90 7.34
N SER A 633 8.79 23.71 7.74
CA SER A 633 7.91 22.84 6.96
C SER A 633 6.43 23.29 6.97
N GLY A 634 6.01 24.08 7.96
CA GLY A 634 4.65 24.62 8.13
C GLY A 634 4.39 25.91 7.35
N THR A 635 5.40 26.41 6.62
CA THR A 635 5.29 27.59 5.76
C THR A 635 5.48 27.16 4.30
N ALA A 636 4.48 27.32 3.45
CA ALA A 636 4.57 26.90 2.04
C ALA A 636 5.73 27.58 1.25
N ILE A 637 5.74 28.91 1.21
CA ILE A 637 6.65 29.70 0.36
C ILE A 637 7.69 30.41 1.22
N THR A 638 8.97 30.34 0.83
CA THR A 638 10.05 31.07 1.52
C THR A 638 9.76 32.56 1.64
N ARG A 639 9.83 33.06 2.88
CA ARG A 639 9.63 34.47 3.24
C ARG A 639 10.96 35.10 3.62
N LEU A 640 11.40 36.12 2.91
CA LEU A 640 12.65 36.82 3.22
C LEU A 640 12.34 38.25 3.66
N GLN A 641 13.18 38.81 4.53
CA GLN A 641 13.15 40.25 4.79
C GLN A 641 13.11 41.02 3.47
N THR A 642 12.31 42.08 3.41
CA THR A 642 11.97 42.78 2.17
C THR A 642 13.19 43.17 1.33
N ASP A 643 14.26 43.68 1.95
CA ASP A 643 15.48 44.07 1.24
C ASP A 643 16.26 42.88 0.65
N VAL A 644 16.28 41.76 1.37
CA VAL A 644 16.89 40.50 0.92
C VAL A 644 16.08 39.90 -0.22
N TYR A 645 14.75 39.89 -0.08
CA TYR A 645 13.82 39.44 -1.12
C TYR A 645 14.00 40.25 -2.41
N ASN A 646 13.94 41.58 -2.31
CA ASN A 646 14.07 42.48 -3.45
C ASN A 646 15.41 42.23 -4.17
N SER A 647 16.51 42.13 -3.43
CA SER A 647 17.83 41.88 -4.00
C SER A 647 17.92 40.53 -4.72
N LEU A 648 17.32 39.47 -4.15
CA LEU A 648 17.27 38.14 -4.77
C LEU A 648 16.40 38.15 -6.04
N ARG A 649 15.18 38.71 -5.95
CA ARG A 649 14.23 38.85 -7.06
C ARG A 649 14.86 39.62 -8.20
N ASP A 650 15.46 40.78 -7.92
CA ASP A 650 16.04 41.64 -8.96
C ASP A 650 17.24 40.96 -9.64
N ALA A 651 18.05 40.20 -8.89
CA ALA A 651 19.13 39.39 -9.45
C ALA A 651 18.62 38.25 -10.35
N PHE A 652 17.48 37.63 -9.98
CA PHE A 652 16.80 36.62 -10.78
C PHE A 652 16.23 37.21 -12.07
N VAL A 653 15.44 38.28 -11.97
CA VAL A 653 14.80 38.98 -13.11
C VAL A 653 15.85 39.49 -14.09
N LYS A 654 16.98 40.01 -13.61
CA LYS A 654 18.09 40.47 -14.47
C LYS A 654 18.65 39.36 -15.38
N ARG A 655 18.48 38.09 -15.00
CA ARG A 655 18.98 36.91 -15.71
C ARG A 655 17.89 36.12 -16.45
N THR A 656 16.65 36.59 -16.44
CA THR A 656 15.49 35.96 -17.10
C THR A 656 14.76 36.94 -18.03
N THR A 657 15.49 37.87 -18.64
CA THR A 657 14.94 38.92 -19.51
C THR A 657 14.37 38.39 -20.83
N ASP A 658 14.68 37.14 -21.18
CA ASP A 658 14.17 36.41 -22.34
C ASP A 658 12.83 35.70 -22.10
N LEU A 659 12.39 35.63 -20.83
CA LEU A 659 11.11 35.02 -20.45
C LEU A 659 9.98 36.05 -20.54
N PRO A 660 8.82 35.72 -21.13
CA PRO A 660 7.67 36.63 -21.19
C PRO A 660 7.11 36.87 -19.78
N SER A 661 7.24 38.08 -19.25
CA SER A 661 6.65 38.45 -17.95
C SER A 661 5.13 38.61 -18.04
N THR A 662 4.42 38.25 -16.97
CA THR A 662 2.99 38.51 -16.79
C THR A 662 2.73 39.19 -15.44
N ASP A 663 1.50 39.59 -15.19
CA ASP A 663 1.10 40.23 -13.93
C ASP A 663 1.30 39.30 -12.73
N GLY A 664 1.67 39.89 -11.59
CA GLY A 664 1.79 39.18 -10.33
C GLY A 664 0.44 38.67 -9.80
N ILE A 665 0.47 37.55 -9.07
CA ILE A 665 -0.72 36.89 -8.53
C ILE A 665 -0.55 36.66 -7.04
N ALA A 666 -1.48 37.19 -6.24
CA ALA A 666 -1.51 37.07 -4.78
C ALA A 666 -0.18 37.49 -4.11
N LEU A 667 0.58 36.53 -3.59
CA LEU A 667 1.85 36.76 -2.90
C LEU A 667 3.07 36.81 -3.83
N PHE A 668 2.90 36.44 -5.10
CA PHE A 668 3.98 36.41 -6.10
C PHE A 668 3.95 37.68 -6.94
N ASP A 669 5.04 38.47 -6.89
CA ASP A 669 5.16 39.71 -7.67
C ASP A 669 5.89 39.53 -9.02
N THR A 670 6.48 38.35 -9.24
CA THR A 670 7.31 38.04 -10.40
C THR A 670 6.81 36.76 -11.04
N CYS A 671 6.14 36.89 -12.18
CA CYS A 671 5.49 35.80 -12.90
C CYS A 671 5.82 35.85 -14.40
N TYR A 672 5.78 34.69 -15.04
CA TYR A 672 6.08 34.50 -16.45
C TYR A 672 4.99 33.67 -17.13
N ASP A 673 4.63 34.05 -18.34
CA ASP A 673 3.79 33.24 -19.24
C ASP A 673 4.71 32.32 -20.08
N LEU A 674 4.70 31.04 -19.74
CA LEU A 674 5.50 30.01 -20.39
C LEU A 674 4.63 29.06 -21.24
N SER A 675 3.36 29.39 -21.48
CA SER A 675 2.40 28.59 -22.26
C SER A 675 2.92 28.20 -23.65
N SER A 676 3.72 29.07 -24.26
CA SER A 676 4.30 28.90 -25.59
C SER A 676 5.65 28.16 -25.62
N ARG A 677 6.17 27.72 -24.46
CA ARG A 677 7.52 27.15 -24.32
C ARG A 677 7.45 25.69 -23.83
N GLY A 678 8.08 24.78 -24.56
CA GLY A 678 8.13 23.35 -24.19
C GLY A 678 9.22 22.98 -23.16
N ASN A 679 10.31 23.75 -23.09
CA ASN A 679 11.35 23.67 -22.08
C ASN A 679 11.93 25.07 -21.84
N VAL A 680 12.29 25.38 -20.61
CA VAL A 680 12.80 26.70 -20.20
C VAL A 680 14.02 26.52 -19.32
N GLU A 681 15.11 27.20 -19.67
CA GLU A 681 16.30 27.27 -18.83
C GLU A 681 16.20 28.51 -17.94
N VAL A 682 16.51 28.34 -16.66
CA VAL A 682 16.49 29.42 -15.66
C VAL A 682 17.76 29.41 -14.82
N PRO A 683 18.22 30.58 -14.34
CA PRO A 683 19.42 30.65 -13.53
C PRO A 683 19.27 29.86 -12.23
N THR A 684 20.31 29.12 -11.83
CA THR A 684 20.33 28.39 -10.55
C THR A 684 20.22 29.35 -9.36
N VAL A 685 19.34 29.04 -8.41
CA VAL A 685 19.26 29.73 -7.11
C VAL A 685 19.85 28.81 -6.04
N SER A 686 20.69 29.35 -5.16
CA SER A 686 21.36 28.55 -4.12
C SER A 686 21.40 29.26 -2.76
N PHE A 687 21.29 28.47 -1.69
CA PHE A 687 21.59 28.88 -0.32
C PHE A 687 23.07 28.68 0.01
N HIS A 688 23.71 29.64 0.67
CA HIS A 688 25.11 29.59 1.08
C HIS A 688 25.22 29.49 2.60
N PHE A 689 26.06 28.56 3.06
CA PHE A 689 26.34 28.32 4.47
C PHE A 689 27.86 28.49 4.74
N PRO A 690 28.28 28.55 6.01
CA PRO A 690 29.68 28.66 6.37
C PRO A 690 30.55 27.55 5.76
N ASP A 691 31.87 27.80 5.73
CA ASP A 691 32.88 26.90 5.16
C ASP A 691 32.74 26.66 3.65
N GLY A 692 32.09 27.58 2.93
CA GLY A 692 31.92 27.50 1.47
C GLY A 692 30.92 26.43 1.03
N LYS A 693 30.05 25.98 1.93
CA LYS A 693 29.00 25.00 1.64
C LYS A 693 27.84 25.66 0.91
N VAL A 694 27.38 25.04 -0.17
CA VAL A 694 26.33 25.58 -1.04
C VAL A 694 25.26 24.52 -1.26
N LEU A 695 24.00 24.91 -1.10
CA LEU A 695 22.84 24.09 -1.45
C LEU A 695 22.15 24.70 -2.68
N PRO A 696 22.40 24.17 -3.89
CA PRO A 696 21.64 24.56 -5.07
C PRO A 696 20.20 24.02 -4.98
N LEU A 697 19.24 24.85 -5.34
CA LEU A 697 17.84 24.48 -5.38
C LEU A 697 17.46 23.94 -6.77
N PRO A 698 16.64 22.88 -6.86
CA PRO A 698 15.99 22.50 -8.11
C PRO A 698 15.15 23.66 -8.67
N ALA A 699 15.07 23.80 -10.00
CA ALA A 699 14.30 24.88 -10.64
C ALA A 699 12.82 24.91 -10.22
N LYS A 700 12.21 23.73 -10.09
CA LYS A 700 10.83 23.55 -9.61
C LYS A 700 10.59 24.07 -8.18
N ASN A 701 11.65 24.24 -7.38
CA ASN A 701 11.58 24.75 -6.01
C ASN A 701 11.59 26.28 -5.97
N TYR A 702 11.82 26.99 -7.08
CA TYR A 702 11.80 28.45 -7.10
C TYR A 702 11.04 29.05 -8.29
N LEU A 703 10.60 28.25 -9.25
CA LEU A 703 9.70 28.65 -10.31
C LEU A 703 8.54 27.65 -10.36
N VAL A 704 7.40 28.04 -9.78
CA VAL A 704 6.26 27.13 -9.55
C VAL A 704 5.09 27.45 -10.48
N PRO A 705 4.38 26.43 -11.01
CA PRO A 705 3.16 26.65 -11.77
C PRO A 705 2.04 27.13 -10.84
N LEU A 706 1.29 28.14 -11.29
CA LEU A 706 0.07 28.64 -10.61
C LEU A 706 -1.23 28.21 -11.30
N ASP A 707 -1.18 27.85 -12.58
CA ASP A 707 -2.33 27.39 -13.35
C ASP A 707 -1.94 26.31 -14.37
N SER A 708 -2.95 25.73 -15.02
CA SER A 708 -2.77 24.80 -16.15
C SER A 708 -2.52 25.50 -17.49
N GLU A 709 -2.65 26.83 -17.53
CA GLU A 709 -2.54 27.63 -18.75
C GLU A 709 -1.10 28.04 -19.04
N GLY A 710 -0.17 27.82 -18.11
CA GLY A 710 1.27 28.02 -18.32
C GLY A 710 1.85 29.21 -17.56
N THR A 711 1.19 29.73 -16.54
CA THR A 711 1.72 30.78 -15.66
C THR A 711 2.64 30.18 -14.60
N PHE A 712 3.89 30.65 -14.55
CA PHE A 712 4.88 30.25 -13.55
C PHE A 712 5.40 31.46 -12.79
N CYS A 713 5.51 31.35 -11.47
CA CYS A 713 5.94 32.47 -10.62
C CYS A 713 7.16 32.13 -9.76
N PHE A 714 7.97 33.15 -9.51
CA PHE A 714 9.14 33.06 -8.66
C PHE A 714 8.71 32.83 -7.20
N ALA A 715 9.02 31.66 -6.66
CA ALA A 715 8.43 31.15 -5.42
C ALA A 715 9.12 31.67 -4.15
N PHE A 716 9.38 32.97 -4.09
CA PHE A 716 9.83 33.68 -2.90
C PHE A 716 8.91 34.88 -2.68
N ALA A 717 8.78 35.33 -1.44
CA ALA A 717 7.98 36.52 -1.14
C ALA A 717 8.59 37.34 0.00
N PRO A 718 8.31 38.65 0.08
CA PRO A 718 8.78 39.48 1.18
C PRO A 718 7.98 39.17 2.46
N THR A 719 8.58 39.50 3.60
CA THR A 719 7.89 39.60 4.89
C THR A 719 8.18 40.94 5.55
N ALA A 720 7.18 41.42 6.30
CA ALA A 720 7.30 42.60 7.17
C ALA A 720 7.93 42.25 8.53
N SER A 721 8.03 40.95 8.86
CA SER A 721 8.74 40.47 10.05
C SER A 721 10.25 40.61 9.89
N SER A 722 10.97 40.76 11.00
CA SER A 722 12.43 40.66 11.03
C SER A 722 12.90 39.22 10.78
N LEU A 723 12.06 38.21 10.98
CA LEU A 723 12.41 36.81 10.79
C LEU A 723 12.26 36.38 9.33
N SER A 724 13.28 35.76 8.75
CA SER A 724 13.19 35.09 7.45
C SER A 724 12.93 33.58 7.62
N ILE A 725 12.20 32.99 6.69
CA ILE A 725 11.71 31.60 6.76
C ILE A 725 12.00 30.90 5.43
N ILE A 726 12.78 29.82 5.46
CA ILE A 726 12.91 28.87 4.34
C ILE A 726 11.69 27.95 4.37
N GLY A 727 10.78 28.14 3.42
CA GLY A 727 9.51 27.42 3.32
C GLY A 727 9.63 26.04 2.67
N ASN A 728 8.57 25.27 2.75
CA ASN A 728 8.50 23.87 2.37
C ASN A 728 8.67 23.64 0.86
N VAL A 729 8.31 24.60 0.00
CA VAL A 729 8.55 24.53 -1.46
C VAL A 729 10.04 24.51 -1.77
N GLN A 730 10.85 25.29 -1.05
CA GLN A 730 12.30 25.30 -1.24
C GLN A 730 12.97 24.04 -0.70
N GLN A 731 12.29 23.29 0.16
CA GLN A 731 12.77 22.05 0.76
C GLN A 731 12.39 20.79 -0.06
N GLN A 732 11.53 20.90 -1.08
CA GLN A 732 11.06 19.76 -1.87
C GLN A 732 12.22 18.99 -2.52
N GLY A 733 12.14 17.66 -2.52
CA GLY A 733 13.18 16.76 -3.00
C GLY A 733 14.43 16.70 -2.12
N THR A 734 14.46 17.43 -1.00
CA THR A 734 15.60 17.49 -0.07
C THR A 734 15.22 16.92 1.28
N ARG A 735 16.05 16.01 1.80
CA ARG A 735 15.91 15.56 3.19
C ARG A 735 16.56 16.59 4.11
N VAL A 736 15.76 17.16 4.99
CA VAL A 736 16.20 18.08 6.04
C VAL A 736 16.35 17.30 7.33
N GLY A 737 17.54 17.28 7.90
CA GLY A 737 17.82 16.63 9.18
C GLY A 737 18.35 17.61 10.22
N TYR A 738 17.86 17.50 11.45
CA TYR A 738 18.25 18.28 12.61
C TYR A 738 19.00 17.37 13.57
N ASP A 739 20.28 17.60 13.73
CA ASP A 739 21.12 17.00 14.77
C ASP A 739 21.15 17.94 15.97
N LEU A 740 20.29 17.64 16.95
CA LEU A 740 20.07 18.50 18.12
C LEU A 740 21.24 18.41 19.10
N VAL A 741 22.01 17.32 19.07
CA VAL A 741 23.16 17.09 19.95
C VAL A 741 24.37 17.87 19.46
N ASN A 742 24.64 17.83 18.15
CA ASN A 742 25.80 18.50 17.56
C ASN A 742 25.50 19.92 17.06
N SER A 743 24.26 20.41 17.25
CA SER A 743 23.79 21.71 16.76
C SER A 743 24.05 21.90 15.26
N LEU A 744 23.57 20.94 14.47
CA LEU A 744 23.68 20.97 13.00
C LEU A 744 22.32 20.75 12.33
N VAL A 745 22.10 21.44 11.22
CA VAL A 745 21.07 21.08 10.24
C VAL A 745 21.74 20.61 8.97
N GLY A 746 21.27 19.49 8.42
CA GLY A 746 21.83 18.89 7.22
C GLY A 746 20.80 18.79 6.11
N PHE A 747 21.19 19.20 4.91
CA PHE A 747 20.38 19.11 3.70
C PHE A 747 20.94 18.04 2.78
N VAL A 748 20.12 17.08 2.39
CA VAL A 748 20.51 15.99 1.48
C VAL A 748 19.60 16.04 0.25
N PRO A 749 20.07 16.62 -0.87
CA PRO A 749 19.32 16.64 -2.12
C PRO A 749 19.04 15.24 -2.68
N ASP A 750 17.99 15.12 -3.50
CA ASP A 750 17.61 13.92 -4.25
C ASP A 750 17.44 12.66 -3.38
N LYS A 751 16.92 12.85 -2.17
CA LYS A 751 16.83 11.83 -1.12
C LYS A 751 15.44 11.73 -0.47
N CYS A 752 14.42 12.04 -1.28
CA CYS A 752 13.04 11.60 -1.13
C CYS A 752 12.80 10.45 -2.16
#